data_AF-A0A7M1SSZ6-F1
#
_entry.id   AF-A0A7M1SSZ6-F1
#
_cell.length_a   1.000
_cell.length_b   1.000
_cell.length_c   1.000
_cell.angle_alpha   90.00
_cell.angle_beta   90.00
_cell.angle_gamma   90.00
#
_symmetry.space_group_name_H-M   'P 1'
#
loop_
_entity.id
_entity.type
_entity.pdbx_description
1 polymer ?
#
loop_
_entity_poly.entity_id
_entity_poly.type
_entity_poly.pdbx_seq_one_letter_code
_entity_poly.pdbx_strand_id
1 'polypeptide(L)'
;MSPHVPGRHPSPSRPHVSRTIAGALTAALALGLIAASPATADDGDVFSSTWELETDASDSVEDRDGEVLDDVTFADGSAQFSASDDSEIRLPYERNLEPGNGEWVLELTDVVPGSRTGSHQAVATSRSSNNQGWALYIMPNGEFRFWSRVVGQGQWAQFPTGVIAQPGTSYDITVTYTPGSLTTEISGGADVTVTGEIGIPLINSGNSPIRLGNGDDLGDGFFYRGSLGSISLTSSPRQEPWAACEAAADTAMPVATPDASVLDHAIPTDELTQLSLEAAQNANRYITTTFWDEEFAAEPGEYIPLSRRVGAPEYALRGVSMAAVNMSILVATGGYDPEDTGVTEDEVRERIVRMVSSAAAEHRSNNPAGWGPEADRWQASLWAYYNGFAAWLLWDDFSPAQQACVTNMVAMEADQMVDPEYYRNAEGTIVIPGDTKAEENTWRSSLSGLAATMMPEAANSDQWRSDAIDLALAGWATPQDVDSSEVINGRALDEMLTGSNVESDGTVENHNLMHPIYMLAFDQNVNSALTQQLGGQQPAEAFFHNIDLTYEAFVDLQFDSPPWQAPGGTIYVPGESSIYYPDGNDWGSTFPLYFAQGDVIAATYDVGGDVSTPPAVWAERHLQDAIALQDRFEDGRTYLDNSESNYGLREERTAQIAAHTFLTRFLNAGQVCTTDRPYTSDTDDALLGELEIVRELMATPEWEELPADVQDAVAAALADLESARTDGTDEDVQTALRSLQLELVAGGDAGVLTEIRTVVAQAQQCTIDLPIAITAPGEADAGDEISIGLTGGEPDTEYRLLVDGEELATLTTGADGAGRAMLALPTGAAGTVTVRADAGESWAEAEITIDAVDPTDPTDPTDPGTPTDPTDPTGDGGPTGDGGDVDGDGTGQDGDLADTGTSPLVAVLAVLASLALFGGSCLLIVRRRLNAGR
;
A
#
# COMPACT_ATOMS: atom_id res chain seq x y z
N MET A 1 -8.36 -60.08 23.28
CA MET A 1 -8.58 -60.89 24.50
C MET A 1 -8.33 -59.98 25.70
N SER A 2 -9.23 -59.97 26.69
CA SER A 2 -8.96 -59.44 28.06
C SER A 2 -8.36 -60.58 28.92
N PRO A 3 -7.78 -60.39 30.14
CA PRO A 3 -8.19 -59.39 31.14
C PRO A 3 -7.16 -58.87 32.21
N HIS A 4 -7.71 -58.09 33.16
CA HIS A 4 -7.35 -57.94 34.59
C HIS A 4 -6.68 -56.65 35.13
N VAL A 5 -7.16 -56.30 36.34
CA VAL A 5 -7.11 -55.08 37.17
C VAL A 5 -7.12 -55.62 38.64
N PRO A 6 -6.42 -55.08 39.69
CA PRO A 6 -7.06 -54.04 40.54
C PRO A 6 -6.23 -53.18 41.56
N GLY A 7 -6.77 -51.98 41.84
CA GLY A 7 -6.91 -51.38 43.19
C GLY A 7 -5.92 -50.26 43.62
N ARG A 8 -6.24 -49.36 44.57
CA ARG A 8 -7.52 -49.00 45.25
C ARG A 8 -7.34 -47.66 46.06
N HIS A 9 -8.39 -46.85 46.20
CA HIS A 9 -8.40 -45.55 46.94
C HIS A 9 -8.34 -45.65 48.48
N PRO A 10 -8.30 -44.51 49.22
CA PRO A 10 -9.57 -43.92 49.70
C PRO A 10 -9.70 -42.36 49.62
N SER A 11 -10.94 -41.87 49.52
CA SER A 11 -11.37 -40.46 49.77
C SER A 11 -12.24 -40.39 51.03
N PRO A 12 -12.58 -39.18 51.55
CA PRO A 12 -13.89 -38.55 51.24
C PRO A 12 -13.79 -36.99 51.16
N SER A 13 -14.80 -36.16 50.87
CA SER A 13 -16.28 -36.30 50.88
C SER A 13 -17.00 -35.31 49.92
N ARG A 14 -18.06 -35.76 49.22
CA ARG A 14 -19.16 -34.96 48.60
C ARG A 14 -20.39 -34.90 49.55
N PRO A 15 -21.40 -34.04 49.32
CA PRO A 15 -22.64 -34.33 48.53
C PRO A 15 -23.11 -33.10 47.68
N HIS A 16 -24.32 -32.93 47.11
CA HIS A 16 -25.26 -33.68 46.22
C HIS A 16 -26.45 -32.71 45.85
N VAL A 17 -27.36 -32.86 44.87
CA VAL A 17 -27.74 -33.92 43.89
C VAL A 17 -28.50 -33.31 42.66
N SER A 18 -28.52 -33.99 41.50
CA SER A 18 -29.27 -33.62 40.27
C SER A 18 -30.72 -34.10 40.24
N ARG A 19 -31.56 -33.69 39.26
CA ARG A 19 -32.70 -34.52 38.80
C ARG A 19 -33.24 -34.22 37.39
N THR A 20 -33.47 -35.29 36.63
CA THR A 20 -34.14 -35.34 35.32
C THR A 20 -35.64 -35.64 35.48
N ILE A 21 -36.49 -35.28 34.51
CA ILE A 21 -37.68 -36.04 34.02
C ILE A 21 -38.28 -35.33 32.79
N ALA A 22 -38.81 -36.10 31.84
CA ALA A 22 -39.52 -35.62 30.65
C ALA A 22 -41.04 -35.87 30.72
N GLY A 23 -41.85 -35.16 29.92
CA GLY A 23 -43.24 -35.51 29.65
C GLY A 23 -44.21 -34.32 29.58
N ALA A 24 -44.82 -34.13 28.40
CA ALA A 24 -45.70 -33.00 28.08
C ALA A 24 -47.10 -33.07 28.73
N LEU A 25 -47.72 -31.89 28.98
CA LEU A 25 -49.16 -31.69 28.77
C LEU A 25 -49.52 -30.21 28.56
N THR A 26 -50.70 -29.97 27.97
CA THR A 26 -51.09 -28.74 27.25
C THR A 26 -51.76 -27.64 28.08
N ALA A 27 -51.46 -26.39 27.69
CA ALA A 27 -52.32 -25.20 27.62
C ALA A 27 -53.26 -24.79 28.80
N ALA A 28 -53.01 -23.60 29.36
CA ALA A 28 -54.05 -22.63 29.73
C ALA A 28 -53.49 -21.17 29.71
N LEU A 29 -54.35 -20.21 29.37
CA LEU A 29 -53.99 -18.80 29.12
C LEU A 29 -53.72 -17.96 30.38
N ALA A 30 -52.96 -16.88 30.16
CA ALA A 30 -53.06 -15.55 30.79
C ALA A 30 -52.77 -15.40 32.29
N LEU A 31 -51.61 -14.80 32.60
CA LEU A 31 -51.45 -13.47 33.24
C LEU A 31 -49.98 -13.27 33.65
N GLY A 32 -49.39 -12.10 33.37
CA GLY A 32 -48.06 -11.73 33.88
C GLY A 32 -46.98 -11.38 32.86
N LEU A 33 -47.32 -10.67 31.77
CA LEU A 33 -46.31 -9.87 31.07
C LEU A 33 -45.90 -8.70 31.96
N ILE A 34 -44.89 -8.90 32.80
CA ILE A 34 -43.97 -7.81 33.13
C ILE A 34 -42.95 -7.82 31.99
N ALA A 35 -43.25 -7.08 30.93
CA ALA A 35 -42.19 -6.66 30.04
C ALA A 35 -41.21 -5.85 30.90
N ALA A 36 -39.94 -6.26 30.93
CA ALA A 36 -38.91 -5.27 31.16
C ALA A 36 -39.12 -4.24 30.05
N SER A 37 -39.36 -2.98 30.42
CA SER A 37 -39.32 -1.90 29.44
C SER A 37 -37.99 -2.02 28.70
N PRO A 38 -37.94 -1.80 27.37
CA PRO A 38 -36.65 -1.44 26.79
C PRO A 38 -36.08 -0.31 27.64
N ALA A 39 -34.76 -0.33 27.88
CA ALA A 39 -34.11 0.88 28.33
C ALA A 39 -34.56 1.98 27.37
N THR A 40 -35.17 3.04 27.90
CA THR A 40 -35.30 4.26 27.13
C THR A 40 -33.91 4.57 26.61
N ALA A 41 -33.77 4.79 25.31
CA ALA A 41 -32.63 5.57 24.85
C ALA A 41 -32.59 6.81 25.75
N ASP A 42 -31.40 7.17 26.26
CA ASP A 42 -31.27 8.49 26.83
C ASP A 42 -31.72 9.47 25.73
N ASP A 43 -32.64 10.38 26.09
CA ASP A 43 -32.81 11.62 25.33
C ASP A 43 -31.49 12.38 25.54
N GLY A 44 -30.46 12.00 24.78
CA GLY A 44 -29.12 12.55 24.90
C GLY A 44 -29.17 14.04 24.60
N ASP A 45 -28.51 14.83 25.44
CA ASP A 45 -28.58 16.28 25.37
C ASP A 45 -28.13 16.77 23.99
N VAL A 46 -28.97 17.60 23.35
CA VAL A 46 -28.63 18.32 22.12
C VAL A 46 -27.40 19.19 22.42
N PHE A 47 -26.31 18.99 21.69
CA PHE A 47 -25.13 19.82 21.83
C PHE A 47 -25.38 21.13 21.08
N SER A 48 -25.05 22.26 21.69
CA SER A 48 -25.22 23.57 21.09
C SER A 48 -24.16 24.52 21.63
N SER A 49 -23.60 25.34 20.75
CA SER A 49 -22.71 26.45 21.08
C SER A 49 -22.96 27.62 20.16
N THR A 50 -22.79 28.82 20.70
CA THR A 50 -22.80 30.08 19.98
C THR A 50 -21.50 30.82 20.28
N TRP A 51 -20.81 31.28 19.23
CA TRP A 51 -19.73 32.25 19.33
C TRP A 51 -20.26 33.61 18.90
N GLU A 52 -20.33 34.54 19.85
CA GLU A 52 -20.70 35.94 19.60
C GLU A 52 -19.45 36.68 19.10
N LEU A 53 -19.57 37.48 18.04
CA LEU A 53 -18.46 38.18 17.40
C LEU A 53 -18.56 39.71 17.54
N GLU A 54 -19.11 40.20 18.66
CA GLU A 54 -19.25 41.65 18.90
C GLU A 54 -17.93 42.33 19.33
N THR A 55 -17.07 41.63 20.10
CA THR A 55 -15.90 42.20 20.80
C THR A 55 -14.65 41.32 20.78
N ASP A 56 -14.87 40.02 20.71
CA ASP A 56 -13.97 38.88 20.77
C ASP A 56 -14.73 37.71 20.12
N ALA A 57 -14.15 36.50 20.06
CA ALA A 57 -14.82 35.31 19.56
C ALA A 57 -15.22 34.39 20.72
N SER A 58 -15.99 34.91 21.68
CA SER A 58 -16.27 34.20 22.94
C SER A 58 -17.32 33.10 22.76
N ASP A 59 -17.05 31.90 23.30
CA ASP A 59 -18.04 30.79 23.30
C ASP A 59 -19.03 30.95 24.46
N SER A 60 -20.29 30.65 24.17
CA SER A 60 -21.35 30.32 25.13
C SER A 60 -20.97 29.28 26.20
N VAL A 61 -19.96 28.44 25.96
CA VAL A 61 -19.38 27.47 26.90
C VAL A 61 -17.97 27.92 27.31
N GLU A 62 -17.72 28.04 28.62
CA GLU A 62 -16.44 28.54 29.17
C GLU A 62 -15.22 27.74 28.67
N ASP A 63 -14.09 28.44 28.47
CA ASP A 63 -12.78 27.92 28.04
C ASP A 63 -12.68 27.35 26.60
N ARG A 64 -13.56 27.78 25.66
CA ARG A 64 -13.51 27.41 24.22
C ARG A 64 -13.63 28.59 23.25
N ASP A 65 -13.12 29.74 23.65
CA ASP A 65 -13.07 30.95 22.81
C ASP A 65 -12.28 30.72 21.50
N GLY A 66 -12.68 31.39 20.43
CA GLY A 66 -12.00 31.33 19.13
C GLY A 66 -10.68 32.10 19.11
N GLU A 67 -9.69 31.56 18.41
CA GLU A 67 -8.45 32.25 18.07
C GLU A 67 -8.72 33.26 16.95
N VAL A 68 -8.47 34.54 17.22
CA VAL A 68 -8.66 35.64 16.26
C VAL A 68 -7.30 36.06 15.71
N LEU A 69 -7.13 36.00 14.38
CA LEU A 69 -5.87 36.39 13.72
C LEU A 69 -5.77 37.92 13.48
N ASP A 70 -4.54 38.39 13.20
CA ASP A 70 -4.13 39.79 13.29
C ASP A 70 -4.91 40.79 12.40
N ASP A 71 -5.45 40.34 11.25
CA ASP A 71 -6.17 41.22 10.31
C ASP A 71 -7.70 41.28 10.57
N VAL A 72 -8.23 40.49 11.52
CA VAL A 72 -9.64 40.57 11.94
C VAL A 72 -9.84 41.72 12.92
N THR A 73 -10.88 42.52 12.70
CA THR A 73 -11.23 43.63 13.61
C THR A 73 -12.69 43.59 14.03
N PHE A 74 -12.97 43.96 15.28
CA PHE A 74 -14.34 44.04 15.81
C PHE A 74 -14.88 45.47 15.67
N ALA A 75 -15.95 45.64 14.90
CA ALA A 75 -16.58 46.93 14.67
C ALA A 75 -18.09 46.80 14.42
N ASP A 76 -18.85 47.82 14.83
CA ASP A 76 -20.30 47.92 14.64
C ASP A 76 -21.14 46.70 15.10
N GLY A 77 -20.58 45.84 15.98
CA GLY A 77 -21.22 44.64 16.52
C GLY A 77 -20.91 43.35 15.77
N SER A 78 -19.89 43.33 14.92
CA SER A 78 -19.48 42.14 14.16
C SER A 78 -17.96 42.08 13.92
N ALA A 79 -17.45 40.86 13.71
CA ALA A 79 -16.10 40.62 13.20
C ALA A 79 -16.02 41.04 11.72
N GLN A 80 -14.98 41.79 11.36
CA GLN A 80 -14.73 42.34 10.04
C GLN A 80 -13.57 41.61 9.37
N PHE A 81 -13.80 41.14 8.14
CA PHE A 81 -12.86 40.33 7.35
C PHE A 81 -12.40 41.08 6.10
N SER A 82 -11.10 41.13 5.88
CA SER A 82 -10.43 41.94 4.86
C SER A 82 -10.10 41.17 3.56
N ALA A 83 -10.45 39.88 3.49
CA ALA A 83 -10.01 38.90 2.48
C ALA A 83 -8.48 38.89 2.28
N SER A 84 -7.77 38.67 3.38
CA SER A 84 -6.36 38.29 3.48
C SER A 84 -6.24 36.98 4.27
N ASP A 85 -5.02 36.44 4.34
CA ASP A 85 -4.69 35.18 4.99
C ASP A 85 -4.90 35.26 6.51
N ASP A 86 -4.29 36.28 7.15
CA ASP A 86 -4.43 36.60 8.57
C ASP A 86 -5.82 37.16 8.96
N SER A 87 -6.80 37.16 8.04
CA SER A 87 -8.18 37.61 8.26
C SER A 87 -9.09 36.41 8.52
N GLU A 88 -8.79 35.66 9.59
CA GLU A 88 -9.49 34.44 9.98
C GLU A 88 -9.84 34.45 11.49
N ILE A 89 -10.95 33.82 11.85
CA ILE A 89 -11.18 33.34 13.23
C ILE A 89 -11.24 31.82 13.20
N ARG A 90 -10.46 31.16 14.06
CA ARG A 90 -10.41 29.70 14.23
C ARG A 90 -11.12 29.32 15.52
N LEU A 91 -12.28 28.68 15.41
CA LEU A 91 -12.98 28.12 16.56
C LEU A 91 -12.37 26.74 16.88
N PRO A 92 -12.18 26.39 18.16
CA PRO A 92 -11.64 25.08 18.52
C PRO A 92 -12.55 23.97 18.01
N TYR A 93 -11.94 22.94 17.40
CA TYR A 93 -12.68 21.77 16.92
C TYR A 93 -13.33 21.04 18.10
N GLU A 94 -14.65 20.82 18.01
CA GLU A 94 -15.44 20.04 18.96
C GLU A 94 -16.25 19.01 18.16
N ARG A 95 -15.87 17.73 18.26
CA ARG A 95 -16.52 16.63 17.52
C ARG A 95 -18.03 16.58 17.76
N ASN A 96 -18.49 16.96 18.96
CA ASN A 96 -19.91 16.97 19.30
C ASN A 96 -20.72 18.08 18.60
N LEU A 97 -20.09 19.11 18.00
CA LEU A 97 -20.78 20.20 17.30
C LEU A 97 -20.74 20.06 15.77
N GLU A 98 -19.95 19.12 15.25
CA GLU A 98 -19.94 18.75 13.84
C GLU A 98 -21.17 17.93 13.44
N PRO A 99 -21.52 17.90 12.14
CA PRO A 99 -22.61 17.09 11.64
C PRO A 99 -22.30 15.58 11.67
N GLY A 100 -23.35 14.78 11.62
CA GLY A 100 -23.28 13.32 11.62
C GLY A 100 -24.61 12.67 11.28
N ASN A 101 -24.87 11.48 11.82
CA ASN A 101 -26.07 10.68 11.53
C ASN A 101 -27.42 11.24 12.06
N GLY A 102 -27.42 12.38 12.78
CA GLY A 102 -28.59 12.99 13.41
C GLY A 102 -28.97 14.35 12.78
N GLU A 103 -29.89 15.09 13.41
CA GLU A 103 -30.17 16.47 13.00
C GLU A 103 -29.00 17.38 13.36
N TRP A 104 -28.61 18.28 12.46
CA TRP A 104 -27.55 19.27 12.66
C TRP A 104 -27.96 20.62 12.06
N VAL A 105 -27.59 21.71 12.74
CA VAL A 105 -27.95 23.08 12.37
C VAL A 105 -26.74 23.99 12.49
N LEU A 106 -26.46 24.73 11.42
CA LEU A 106 -25.59 25.90 11.38
C LEU A 106 -26.46 27.15 11.28
N GLU A 107 -26.27 28.11 12.18
CA GLU A 107 -26.87 29.44 12.08
C GLU A 107 -25.78 30.50 12.03
N LEU A 108 -25.90 31.44 11.09
CA LEU A 108 -25.03 32.60 10.95
C LEU A 108 -25.89 33.86 10.98
N THR A 109 -25.56 34.80 11.85
CA THR A 109 -26.30 36.07 11.99
C THR A 109 -25.49 37.26 11.50
N ASP A 110 -26.19 38.27 10.97
CA ASP A 110 -25.60 39.49 10.40
C ASP A 110 -24.43 39.23 9.43
N VAL A 111 -24.60 38.29 8.49
CA VAL A 111 -23.66 38.07 7.39
C VAL A 111 -23.75 39.27 6.45
N VAL A 112 -22.74 40.14 6.40
CA VAL A 112 -22.70 41.33 5.53
C VAL A 112 -21.59 41.21 4.50
N PRO A 113 -21.88 40.74 3.27
CA PRO A 113 -20.87 40.61 2.21
C PRO A 113 -20.23 41.94 1.84
N GLY A 114 -18.92 41.92 1.58
CA GLY A 114 -18.18 43.02 1.01
C GLY A 114 -18.24 43.06 -0.52
N SER A 115 -17.34 43.83 -1.14
CA SER A 115 -17.20 43.86 -2.60
C SER A 115 -16.71 42.51 -3.14
N ARG A 116 -17.37 42.00 -4.17
CA ARG A 116 -17.02 40.73 -4.83
C ARG A 116 -15.56 40.70 -5.30
N THR A 117 -14.87 39.61 -4.97
CA THR A 117 -13.50 39.32 -5.41
C THR A 117 -13.44 38.69 -6.81
N GLY A 118 -14.48 37.92 -7.18
CA GLY A 118 -14.47 37.06 -8.37
C GLY A 118 -13.93 35.65 -8.11
N SER A 119 -13.52 35.36 -6.87
CA SER A 119 -13.21 34.02 -6.34
C SER A 119 -14.38 33.45 -5.54
N HIS A 120 -14.27 32.20 -5.07
CA HIS A 120 -15.02 31.75 -3.90
C HIS A 120 -14.58 32.55 -2.65
N GLN A 121 -15.50 32.73 -1.72
CA GLN A 121 -15.29 33.36 -0.41
C GLN A 121 -16.03 32.54 0.65
N ALA A 122 -15.33 31.93 1.61
CA ALA A 122 -15.94 31.10 2.65
C ALA A 122 -16.36 31.95 3.85
N VAL A 123 -17.66 32.00 4.15
CA VAL A 123 -18.18 32.72 5.32
C VAL A 123 -17.85 31.92 6.60
N ALA A 124 -18.15 30.63 6.57
CA ALA A 124 -17.81 29.65 7.59
C ALA A 124 -17.55 28.29 6.93
N THR A 125 -16.60 27.53 7.46
CA THR A 125 -16.26 26.18 7.00
C THR A 125 -15.81 25.33 8.19
N SER A 126 -16.06 24.03 8.13
CA SER A 126 -15.29 23.04 8.86
C SER A 126 -14.87 21.99 7.85
N ARG A 127 -13.61 22.10 7.40
CA ARG A 127 -13.04 21.27 6.34
C ARG A 127 -11.73 20.66 6.82
N SER A 128 -11.62 19.35 6.67
CA SER A 128 -10.45 18.58 7.10
C SER A 128 -9.47 18.35 5.95
N SER A 129 -8.22 18.01 6.28
CA SER A 129 -7.15 17.69 5.31
C SER A 129 -7.45 16.45 4.47
N ASN A 130 -8.16 15.46 5.01
CA ASN A 130 -8.75 14.36 4.23
C ASN A 130 -9.99 14.81 3.42
N ASN A 131 -10.11 16.11 3.13
CA ASN A 131 -11.11 16.80 2.31
C ASN A 131 -12.58 16.63 2.79
N GLN A 132 -12.86 16.20 4.02
CA GLN A 132 -14.24 16.02 4.54
C GLN A 132 -14.86 17.33 5.06
N GLY A 133 -16.16 17.29 5.42
CA GLY A 133 -16.85 18.35 6.14
C GLY A 133 -17.80 19.22 5.31
N TRP A 134 -17.89 20.51 5.65
CA TRP A 134 -18.90 21.45 5.15
C TRP A 134 -18.35 22.87 4.98
N ALA A 135 -18.92 23.64 4.05
CA ALA A 135 -18.56 25.04 3.83
C ALA A 135 -19.75 25.86 3.31
N LEU A 136 -19.92 27.09 3.80
CA LEU A 136 -20.85 28.07 3.24
C LEU A 136 -20.08 29.12 2.42
N TYR A 137 -20.20 29.04 1.10
CA TYR A 137 -19.52 29.94 0.18
C TYR A 137 -20.43 31.06 -0.34
N ILE A 138 -19.82 32.23 -0.56
CA ILE A 138 -20.21 33.14 -1.64
C ILE A 138 -19.39 32.76 -2.88
N MET A 139 -20.09 32.25 -3.89
CA MET A 139 -19.52 31.80 -5.17
C MET A 139 -18.99 32.98 -6.01
N PRO A 140 -18.16 32.76 -7.05
CA PRO A 140 -17.69 33.80 -7.98
C PRO A 140 -18.80 34.63 -8.66
N ASN A 141 -19.96 34.03 -8.91
CA ASN A 141 -21.17 34.70 -9.41
C ASN A 141 -21.91 35.52 -8.33
N GLY A 142 -21.42 35.48 -7.09
CA GLY A 142 -21.97 36.08 -5.88
C GLY A 142 -23.19 35.36 -5.31
N GLU A 143 -23.40 34.08 -5.62
CA GLU A 143 -24.48 33.27 -5.03
C GLU A 143 -24.05 32.69 -3.67
N PHE A 144 -24.93 32.70 -2.67
CA PHE A 144 -24.74 31.87 -1.47
C PHE A 144 -24.97 30.39 -1.82
N ARG A 145 -24.04 29.52 -1.45
CA ARG A 145 -24.13 28.09 -1.72
C ARG A 145 -23.56 27.30 -0.53
N PHE A 146 -24.36 26.39 0.02
CA PHE A 146 -23.82 25.42 0.96
C PHE A 146 -23.16 24.29 0.19
N TRP A 147 -21.99 23.90 0.65
CA TRP A 147 -21.18 22.81 0.15
C TRP A 147 -21.03 21.80 1.28
N SER A 148 -21.28 20.54 0.96
CA SER A 148 -21.03 19.40 1.84
C SER A 148 -20.12 18.46 1.08
N ARG A 149 -19.10 17.92 1.75
CA ARG A 149 -18.64 16.60 1.32
C ARG A 149 -19.61 15.58 1.91
N VAL A 150 -19.98 14.67 1.05
CA VAL A 150 -20.73 13.47 1.38
C VAL A 150 -19.67 12.37 1.47
N VAL A 151 -19.70 11.54 2.52
CA VAL A 151 -18.80 10.37 2.59
C VAL A 151 -19.05 9.54 1.32
N GLY A 152 -18.00 9.34 0.51
CA GLY A 152 -18.15 8.70 -0.81
C GLY A 152 -18.33 9.58 -2.04
N GLN A 153 -18.21 10.90 -1.91
CA GLN A 153 -18.12 11.80 -3.06
C GLN A 153 -16.86 12.68 -2.93
N GLY A 154 -16.02 12.69 -3.96
CA GLY A 154 -14.81 13.51 -4.07
C GLY A 154 -15.11 14.86 -4.74
N GLN A 155 -16.21 14.93 -5.49
CA GLN A 155 -16.89 16.19 -5.77
C GLN A 155 -17.79 16.58 -4.59
N TRP A 156 -17.65 17.83 -4.14
CA TRP A 156 -18.49 18.40 -3.10
C TRP A 156 -19.94 18.55 -3.59
N ALA A 157 -20.89 18.02 -2.81
CA ALA A 157 -22.31 18.18 -3.02
C ALA A 157 -22.70 19.65 -2.83
N GLN A 158 -23.34 20.22 -3.85
CA GLN A 158 -23.60 21.66 -3.95
C GLN A 158 -25.08 21.96 -3.86
N PHE A 159 -25.45 22.79 -2.87
CA PHE A 159 -26.82 23.18 -2.58
C PHE A 159 -27.01 24.68 -2.91
N PRO A 160 -27.33 25.01 -4.18
CA PRO A 160 -27.51 26.39 -4.63
C PRO A 160 -28.78 27.00 -4.02
N THR A 161 -28.64 28.18 -3.41
CA THR A 161 -29.78 28.89 -2.80
C THR A 161 -30.52 29.77 -3.79
N GLY A 162 -29.90 30.11 -4.93
CA GLY A 162 -30.38 31.14 -5.86
C GLY A 162 -30.29 32.57 -5.31
N VAL A 163 -29.83 32.77 -4.06
CA VAL A 163 -29.71 34.10 -3.44
C VAL A 163 -28.36 34.72 -3.82
N ILE A 164 -28.44 35.86 -4.49
CA ILE A 164 -27.28 36.59 -4.97
C ILE A 164 -26.90 37.67 -3.95
N ALA A 165 -25.84 37.44 -3.19
CA ALA A 165 -25.25 38.33 -2.19
C ALA A 165 -25.03 39.75 -2.73
N GLN A 166 -25.59 40.73 -2.01
CA GLN A 166 -25.44 42.17 -2.29
C GLN A 166 -24.46 42.79 -1.28
N PRO A 167 -23.40 43.49 -1.73
CA PRO A 167 -22.45 44.13 -0.84
C PRO A 167 -23.12 45.12 0.12
N GLY A 168 -22.78 45.05 1.42
CA GLY A 168 -23.33 45.92 2.47
C GLY A 168 -24.80 45.63 2.83
N THR A 169 -25.31 44.46 2.48
CA THR A 169 -26.65 43.98 2.89
C THR A 169 -26.48 42.85 3.89
N SER A 170 -27.19 42.92 5.00
CA SER A 170 -27.19 41.89 6.06
C SER A 170 -28.10 40.72 5.70
N TYR A 171 -27.67 39.50 6.02
CA TYR A 171 -28.40 38.25 5.85
C TYR A 171 -28.24 37.39 7.11
N ASP A 172 -29.35 36.81 7.58
CA ASP A 172 -29.30 35.70 8.54
C ASP A 172 -29.48 34.40 7.74
N ILE A 173 -28.60 33.42 7.97
CA ILE A 173 -28.52 32.18 7.20
C ILE A 173 -28.56 30.98 8.15
N THR A 174 -29.57 30.13 7.99
CA THR A 174 -29.69 28.86 8.71
C THR A 174 -29.56 27.70 7.73
N VAL A 175 -28.69 26.74 8.02
CA VAL A 175 -28.59 25.47 7.30
C VAL A 175 -28.97 24.35 8.26
N THR A 176 -30.04 23.62 7.93
CA THR A 176 -30.52 22.46 8.69
C THR A 176 -30.29 21.20 7.88
N TYR A 177 -29.46 20.30 8.40
CA TYR A 177 -29.37 18.93 7.96
C TYR A 177 -30.29 18.05 8.80
N THR A 178 -31.03 17.17 8.13
CA THR A 178 -31.78 16.06 8.72
C THR A 178 -31.56 14.84 7.82
N PRO A 179 -31.45 13.60 8.35
CA PRO A 179 -31.21 12.43 7.51
C PRO A 179 -32.14 12.34 6.28
N GLY A 180 -31.55 12.44 5.09
CA GLY A 180 -32.24 12.47 3.78
C GLY A 180 -32.49 13.86 3.17
N SER A 181 -32.33 14.96 3.92
CA SER A 181 -32.61 16.32 3.42
C SER A 181 -31.71 17.42 4.01
N LEU A 182 -31.28 18.35 3.17
CA LEU A 182 -30.65 19.61 3.59
C LEU A 182 -31.57 20.78 3.26
N THR A 183 -31.84 21.66 4.23
CA THR A 183 -32.58 22.91 4.04
C THR A 183 -31.69 24.11 4.33
N THR A 184 -31.72 25.12 3.47
CA THR A 184 -31.07 26.42 3.69
C THR A 184 -32.14 27.51 3.68
N GLU A 185 -32.22 28.25 4.78
CA GLU A 185 -33.08 29.43 4.95
C GLU A 185 -32.22 30.68 4.97
N ILE A 186 -32.59 31.69 4.17
CA ILE A 186 -31.91 32.99 4.13
C ILE A 186 -32.96 34.09 4.31
N SER A 187 -32.79 34.88 5.37
CA SER A 187 -33.65 36.03 5.70
C SER A 187 -32.89 37.37 5.65
N GLY A 188 -33.54 38.47 6.03
CA GLY A 188 -32.95 39.83 5.99
C GLY A 188 -32.86 40.39 4.58
N GLY A 189 -31.70 40.27 3.93
CA GLY A 189 -31.45 40.70 2.55
C GLY A 189 -32.15 39.86 1.47
N ALA A 190 -32.70 38.71 1.86
CA ALA A 190 -33.60 37.89 1.08
C ALA A 190 -34.72 37.32 1.98
N ASP A 191 -35.60 36.48 1.42
CA ASP A 191 -36.63 35.72 2.14
C ASP A 191 -36.87 34.43 1.34
N VAL A 192 -35.99 33.45 1.56
CA VAL A 192 -35.86 32.24 0.72
C VAL A 192 -35.56 31.01 1.58
N THR A 193 -36.34 29.95 1.41
CA THR A 193 -36.06 28.60 1.91
C THR A 193 -35.88 27.66 0.71
N VAL A 194 -34.77 26.92 0.68
CA VAL A 194 -34.49 25.89 -0.34
C VAL A 194 -34.21 24.57 0.37
N THR A 195 -34.82 23.48 -0.10
CA THR A 195 -34.53 22.12 0.38
C THR A 195 -34.01 21.26 -0.77
N GLY A 196 -32.90 20.56 -0.55
CA GLY A 196 -32.36 19.52 -1.41
C GLY A 196 -32.44 18.15 -0.73
N GLU A 197 -32.46 17.09 -1.54
CA GLU A 197 -32.24 15.71 -1.05
C GLU A 197 -30.72 15.48 -0.88
N ILE A 198 -30.34 14.72 0.14
CA ILE A 198 -28.96 14.29 0.39
C ILE A 198 -29.00 12.80 0.76
N GLY A 199 -28.32 11.96 -0.02
CA GLY A 199 -28.51 10.51 0.00
C GLY A 199 -27.78 9.76 1.12
N ILE A 200 -26.74 10.39 1.68
CA ILE A 200 -25.79 9.84 2.66
C ILE A 200 -25.55 10.95 3.72
N PRO A 201 -25.12 10.63 4.94
CA PRO A 201 -24.96 11.63 6.00
C PRO A 201 -23.96 12.75 5.70
N LEU A 202 -24.27 13.93 6.25
CA LEU A 202 -23.31 15.04 6.34
C LEU A 202 -22.36 14.74 7.49
N ILE A 203 -21.08 14.49 7.21
CA ILE A 203 -20.08 14.13 8.23
C ILE A 203 -18.83 14.98 8.12
N ASN A 204 -18.32 15.40 9.28
CA ASN A 204 -16.93 15.74 9.48
C ASN A 204 -16.33 14.81 10.54
N SER A 205 -15.22 14.13 10.21
CA SER A 205 -14.51 13.24 11.14
C SER A 205 -13.04 13.60 11.36
N GLY A 206 -12.54 14.62 10.65
CA GLY A 206 -11.23 15.20 10.90
C GLY A 206 -11.21 16.03 12.19
N ASN A 207 -10.08 16.68 12.46
CA ASN A 207 -9.83 17.45 13.68
C ASN A 207 -9.44 18.92 13.41
N SER A 208 -9.61 19.39 12.17
CA SER A 208 -9.35 20.77 11.77
C SER A 208 -10.28 21.75 12.48
N PRO A 209 -9.81 22.95 12.86
CA PRO A 209 -10.66 23.97 13.48
C PRO A 209 -11.78 24.42 12.53
N ILE A 210 -12.87 24.92 13.09
CA ILE A 210 -13.93 25.57 12.30
C ILE A 210 -13.43 26.98 11.97
N ARG A 211 -13.34 27.30 10.68
CA ARG A 211 -12.74 28.54 10.19
C ARG A 211 -13.83 29.52 9.76
N LEU A 212 -13.72 30.76 10.23
CA LEU A 212 -14.56 31.88 9.80
C LEU A 212 -13.71 32.82 8.95
N GLY A 213 -14.18 33.12 7.75
CA GLY A 213 -13.51 34.00 6.80
C GLY A 213 -12.40 33.39 5.96
N ASN A 214 -12.08 32.10 6.15
CA ASN A 214 -11.12 31.31 5.38
C ASN A 214 -11.77 29.97 4.97
N GLY A 215 -11.32 29.30 3.91
CA GLY A 215 -12.13 28.28 3.22
C GLY A 215 -11.47 27.02 2.68
N ASP A 216 -10.16 27.01 2.44
CA ASP A 216 -9.49 25.82 1.89
C ASP A 216 -8.97 24.85 2.97
N ASP A 217 -8.40 23.74 2.51
CA ASP A 217 -7.96 22.59 3.30
C ASP A 217 -6.81 22.95 4.27
N LEU A 218 -5.95 23.89 3.87
CA LEU A 218 -4.75 24.31 4.60
C LEU A 218 -5.00 25.60 5.41
N GLY A 219 -5.97 26.41 4.97
CA GLY A 219 -6.23 27.75 5.49
C GLY A 219 -5.55 28.84 4.68
N ASP A 220 -5.24 28.61 3.40
CA ASP A 220 -4.44 29.51 2.55
C ASP A 220 -5.30 30.10 1.41
N GLY A 221 -6.64 29.99 1.49
CA GLY A 221 -7.51 30.24 0.35
C GLY A 221 -9.00 30.47 0.62
N PHE A 222 -9.67 31.00 -0.42
CA PHE A 222 -11.08 31.40 -0.44
C PHE A 222 -11.47 32.44 0.64
N PHE A 223 -10.58 33.38 0.94
CA PHE A 223 -10.78 34.41 1.96
C PHE A 223 -12.06 35.27 1.78
N TYR A 224 -12.79 35.51 2.86
CA TYR A 224 -14.00 36.32 2.90
C TYR A 224 -13.71 37.81 3.05
N ARG A 225 -14.48 38.62 2.31
CA ARG A 225 -14.58 40.06 2.56
C ARG A 225 -15.99 40.37 3.04
N GLY A 226 -16.12 40.93 4.23
CA GLY A 226 -17.43 41.26 4.81
C GLY A 226 -17.40 41.33 6.33
N SER A 227 -18.54 41.15 6.96
CA SER A 227 -18.65 40.95 8.41
C SER A 227 -19.60 39.82 8.79
N LEU A 228 -19.46 39.33 10.02
CA LEU A 228 -20.28 38.27 10.63
C LEU A 228 -20.57 38.64 12.09
N GLY A 229 -21.84 38.59 12.50
CA GLY A 229 -22.28 38.94 13.86
C GLY A 229 -22.11 37.79 14.85
N SER A 230 -22.59 36.59 14.51
CA SER A 230 -22.37 35.39 15.30
C SER A 230 -22.50 34.11 14.47
N ILE A 231 -22.00 33.00 15.04
CA ILE A 231 -22.19 31.64 14.55
C ILE A 231 -22.73 30.76 15.68
N SER A 232 -23.78 30.00 15.41
CA SER A 232 -24.26 28.92 16.27
C SER A 232 -24.18 27.58 15.55
N LEU A 233 -23.77 26.56 16.29
CA LEU A 233 -23.80 25.16 15.86
C LEU A 233 -24.65 24.38 16.84
N THR A 234 -25.56 23.55 16.32
CA THR A 234 -26.41 22.67 17.13
C THR A 234 -26.48 21.28 16.50
N SER A 235 -26.32 20.23 17.30
CA SER A 235 -26.30 18.85 16.82
C SER A 235 -27.11 17.91 17.73
N SER A 236 -27.62 16.84 17.14
CA SER A 236 -28.05 15.66 17.89
C SER A 236 -26.83 14.81 18.28
N PRO A 237 -26.81 14.17 19.46
CA PRO A 237 -25.77 13.21 19.83
C PRO A 237 -25.54 12.16 18.74
N ARG A 238 -24.31 12.10 18.25
CA ARG A 238 -23.93 11.22 17.14
C ARG A 238 -23.91 9.78 17.64
N GLN A 239 -24.69 8.90 16.99
CA GLN A 239 -24.39 7.47 17.04
C GLN A 239 -23.16 7.26 16.17
N GLU A 240 -22.02 7.07 16.84
CA GLU A 240 -20.73 6.74 16.23
C GLU A 240 -20.54 5.21 16.25
N PRO A 241 -20.69 4.51 15.11
CA PRO A 241 -20.51 3.06 15.07
C PRO A 241 -19.10 2.62 15.46
N TRP A 242 -18.12 3.51 15.24
CA TRP A 242 -16.68 3.26 15.39
C TRP A 242 -16.06 3.85 16.66
N ALA A 243 -16.80 4.60 17.49
CA ALA A 243 -16.25 5.18 18.73
C ALA A 243 -15.79 4.11 19.74
N ALA A 244 -16.32 2.88 19.65
CA ALA A 244 -15.83 1.75 20.42
C ALA A 244 -14.40 1.35 20.05
N CYS A 245 -13.96 1.58 18.80
CA CYS A 245 -12.62 1.27 18.32
C CYS A 245 -11.57 2.24 18.88
N GLU A 246 -11.84 3.56 18.84
CA GLU A 246 -10.96 4.56 19.49
C GLU A 246 -10.85 4.29 21.00
N ALA A 247 -11.94 3.88 21.65
CA ALA A 247 -11.94 3.53 23.07
C ALA A 247 -11.24 2.19 23.39
N ALA A 248 -10.99 1.34 22.39
CA ALA A 248 -10.28 0.08 22.50
C ALA A 248 -8.81 0.16 22.04
N ALA A 249 -8.40 1.25 21.41
CA ALA A 249 -7.03 1.45 20.91
C ALA A 249 -6.05 1.69 22.07
N ASP A 250 -5.22 0.68 22.36
CA ASP A 250 -4.10 0.80 23.31
C ASP A 250 -2.94 1.54 22.64
N THR A 251 -3.01 2.88 22.71
CA THR A 251 -2.17 3.86 21.96
C THR A 251 -2.36 3.81 20.44
N ALA A 252 -2.04 4.91 19.76
CA ALA A 252 -2.07 4.94 18.30
C ALA A 252 -0.91 4.09 17.78
N MET A 253 -1.22 2.91 17.24
CA MET A 253 -0.28 2.13 16.44
C MET A 253 -0.04 2.94 15.14
N PRO A 254 1.17 3.50 14.92
CA PRO A 254 1.43 4.26 13.71
C PRO A 254 1.37 3.30 12.52
N VAL A 255 0.68 3.71 11.47
CA VAL A 255 0.58 2.95 10.23
C VAL A 255 1.52 3.56 9.20
N ALA A 256 2.44 2.75 8.68
CA ALA A 256 3.15 3.07 7.46
C ALA A 256 2.18 2.80 6.29
N THR A 257 1.83 3.81 5.51
CA THR A 257 1.03 3.64 4.29
C THR A 257 1.88 2.96 3.19
N PRO A 258 1.26 2.41 2.13
CA PRO A 258 2.00 1.99 0.94
C PRO A 258 2.86 3.14 0.39
N ASP A 259 3.99 2.80 -0.22
CA ASP A 259 4.86 3.75 -0.89
C ASP A 259 4.14 4.34 -2.12
N ALA A 260 3.88 5.65 -2.07
CA ALA A 260 3.21 6.36 -3.14
C ALA A 260 3.97 6.27 -4.47
N SER A 261 5.31 6.17 -4.45
CA SER A 261 6.11 6.05 -5.67
C SER A 261 5.86 4.72 -6.40
N VAL A 262 5.57 3.65 -5.65
CA VAL A 262 5.21 2.33 -6.20
C VAL A 262 3.81 2.35 -6.81
N LEU A 263 2.86 3.06 -6.19
CA LEU A 263 1.48 3.18 -6.69
C LEU A 263 1.31 4.17 -7.84
N ASP A 264 2.14 5.23 -7.91
CA ASP A 264 2.15 6.22 -8.99
C ASP A 264 2.74 5.67 -10.32
N HIS A 265 3.23 4.43 -10.33
CA HIS A 265 3.73 3.78 -11.54
C HIS A 265 2.66 3.62 -12.62
N ALA A 266 3.04 3.89 -13.87
CA ALA A 266 2.16 3.70 -15.01
C ALA A 266 1.91 2.20 -15.26
N ILE A 267 0.65 1.81 -15.42
CA ILE A 267 0.26 0.41 -15.67
C ILE A 267 1.06 -0.17 -16.87
N PRO A 268 1.80 -1.27 -16.68
CA PRO A 268 2.57 -1.90 -17.74
C PRO A 268 1.73 -2.35 -18.94
N THR A 269 2.25 -2.10 -20.14
CA THR A 269 1.54 -2.34 -21.42
C THR A 269 1.88 -3.68 -22.07
N ASP A 270 2.55 -4.60 -21.36
CA ASP A 270 2.81 -5.95 -21.85
C ASP A 270 1.52 -6.79 -21.86
N GLU A 271 1.48 -7.78 -22.75
CA GLU A 271 0.28 -8.60 -23.02
C GLU A 271 -0.23 -9.31 -21.76
N LEU A 272 0.67 -9.78 -20.89
CA LEU A 272 0.29 -10.50 -19.67
C LEU A 272 -0.35 -9.57 -18.62
N THR A 273 0.20 -8.37 -18.44
CA THR A 273 -0.40 -7.33 -17.57
C THR A 273 -1.76 -6.89 -18.10
N GLN A 274 -1.90 -6.66 -19.40
CA GLN A 274 -3.16 -6.21 -20.00
C GLN A 274 -4.28 -7.27 -19.89
N LEU A 275 -3.96 -8.56 -20.13
CA LEU A 275 -4.89 -9.67 -19.90
C LEU A 275 -5.29 -9.80 -18.42
N SER A 276 -4.34 -9.59 -17.50
CA SER A 276 -4.62 -9.65 -16.05
C SER A 276 -5.53 -8.49 -15.61
N LEU A 277 -5.30 -7.29 -16.14
CA LEU A 277 -6.15 -6.12 -15.91
C LEU A 277 -7.56 -6.32 -16.47
N GLU A 278 -7.71 -6.83 -17.70
CA GLU A 278 -9.02 -7.08 -18.32
C GLU A 278 -9.84 -8.10 -17.49
N ALA A 279 -9.21 -9.19 -17.03
CA ALA A 279 -9.84 -10.17 -16.17
C ALA A 279 -10.28 -9.57 -14.81
N ALA A 280 -9.48 -8.65 -14.26
CA ALA A 280 -9.80 -7.94 -13.01
C ALA A 280 -10.94 -6.93 -13.20
N GLN A 281 -10.88 -6.09 -14.25
CA GLN A 281 -11.92 -5.10 -14.57
C GLN A 281 -13.29 -5.77 -14.81
N ASN A 282 -13.32 -6.88 -15.58
CA ASN A 282 -14.54 -7.64 -15.81
C ASN A 282 -15.16 -8.18 -14.50
N ALA A 283 -14.37 -8.86 -13.65
CA ALA A 283 -14.85 -9.34 -12.36
C ALA A 283 -15.29 -8.17 -11.45
N ASN A 284 -14.55 -7.06 -11.48
CA ASN A 284 -14.86 -5.85 -10.73
C ASN A 284 -16.15 -5.17 -11.18
N ARG A 285 -16.53 -5.23 -12.47
CA ARG A 285 -17.84 -4.77 -12.97
C ARG A 285 -18.99 -5.47 -12.23
N TYR A 286 -18.87 -6.77 -11.99
CA TYR A 286 -19.88 -7.53 -11.23
C TYR A 286 -19.92 -7.13 -9.75
N ILE A 287 -18.74 -7.04 -9.11
CA ILE A 287 -18.61 -6.67 -7.69
C ILE A 287 -19.14 -5.27 -7.41
N THR A 288 -18.76 -4.30 -8.24
CA THR A 288 -19.18 -2.90 -8.12
C THR A 288 -20.65 -2.71 -8.46
N THR A 289 -21.20 -3.39 -9.45
CA THR A 289 -22.61 -3.17 -9.83
C THR A 289 -23.54 -4.15 -9.12
N THR A 290 -23.60 -5.39 -9.60
CA THR A 290 -24.65 -6.35 -9.28
C THR A 290 -24.56 -6.84 -7.83
N PHE A 291 -23.36 -7.20 -7.36
CA PHE A 291 -23.17 -7.64 -5.97
C PHE A 291 -23.50 -6.52 -4.97
N TRP A 292 -22.97 -5.31 -5.18
CA TRP A 292 -23.28 -4.15 -4.34
C TRP A 292 -24.78 -3.82 -4.32
N ASP A 293 -25.44 -3.81 -5.49
CA ASP A 293 -26.86 -3.47 -5.60
C ASP A 293 -27.77 -4.52 -4.95
N GLU A 294 -27.40 -5.81 -4.99
CA GLU A 294 -28.16 -6.89 -4.37
C GLU A 294 -27.98 -6.97 -2.84
N GLU A 295 -26.76 -6.71 -2.32
CA GLU A 295 -26.44 -6.90 -0.90
C GLU A 295 -26.46 -5.62 -0.03
N PHE A 296 -26.13 -4.44 -0.60
CA PHE A 296 -25.81 -3.23 0.18
C PHE A 296 -26.50 -1.93 -0.27
N ALA A 297 -26.91 -1.76 -1.52
CA ALA A 297 -27.51 -0.49 -1.98
C ALA A 297 -28.81 -0.08 -1.26
N ALA A 298 -29.47 -1.00 -0.55
CA ALA A 298 -30.63 -0.71 0.30
C ALA A 298 -30.27 -0.10 1.67
N GLU A 299 -28.99 0.02 2.03
CA GLU A 299 -28.54 0.45 3.35
C GLU A 299 -28.34 1.97 3.45
N PRO A 300 -29.13 2.67 4.29
CA PRO A 300 -29.12 4.12 4.38
C PRO A 300 -28.02 4.69 5.29
N GLY A 301 -27.23 3.82 5.94
CA GLY A 301 -26.19 4.19 6.90
C GLY A 301 -24.82 3.71 6.46
N GLU A 302 -23.79 4.45 6.89
CA GLU A 302 -22.39 4.15 6.57
C GLU A 302 -21.95 2.81 7.18
N TYR A 303 -22.34 2.54 8.43
CA TYR A 303 -22.14 1.25 9.08
C TYR A 303 -23.15 0.20 8.58
N ILE A 304 -22.62 -0.88 8.02
CA ILE A 304 -23.35 -2.01 7.48
C ILE A 304 -23.35 -3.13 8.54
N PRO A 305 -24.51 -3.56 9.09
CA PRO A 305 -24.57 -4.62 10.11
C PRO A 305 -24.39 -6.03 9.52
N LEU A 306 -23.16 -6.37 9.12
CA LEU A 306 -22.79 -7.55 8.33
C LEU A 306 -23.20 -8.88 8.96
N SER A 307 -22.77 -9.16 10.19
CA SER A 307 -23.08 -10.43 10.90
C SER A 307 -24.58 -10.68 11.13
N ARG A 308 -25.44 -9.67 10.94
CA ARG A 308 -26.89 -9.78 11.04
C ARG A 308 -27.57 -10.12 9.72
N ARG A 309 -26.88 -10.03 8.57
CA ARG A 309 -27.43 -10.31 7.23
C ARG A 309 -27.52 -11.80 6.94
N VAL A 310 -26.44 -12.54 7.19
CA VAL A 310 -26.31 -13.95 6.78
C VAL A 310 -26.13 -14.87 7.98
N GLY A 311 -26.76 -16.05 7.93
CA GLY A 311 -26.76 -17.02 9.04
C GLY A 311 -25.41 -17.70 9.31
N ALA A 312 -24.37 -17.42 8.52
CA ALA A 312 -23.01 -17.92 8.70
C ALA A 312 -22.00 -16.77 8.46
N PRO A 313 -21.12 -16.45 9.44
CA PRO A 313 -20.18 -15.34 9.34
C PRO A 313 -19.22 -15.35 8.15
N GLU A 314 -18.89 -16.52 7.60
CA GLU A 314 -18.02 -16.63 6.42
C GLU A 314 -18.57 -15.80 5.24
N TYR A 315 -19.82 -16.01 4.85
CA TYR A 315 -20.44 -15.23 3.77
C TYR A 315 -20.52 -13.73 4.08
N ALA A 316 -20.81 -13.38 5.33
CA ALA A 316 -20.97 -11.98 5.74
C ALA A 316 -19.66 -11.18 5.82
N LEU A 317 -18.50 -11.86 5.93
CA LEU A 317 -17.21 -11.23 6.18
C LEU A 317 -16.19 -11.55 5.08
N ARG A 318 -16.04 -12.82 4.69
CA ARG A 318 -15.10 -13.25 3.64
C ARG A 318 -15.47 -12.65 2.29
N GLY A 319 -16.75 -12.75 1.90
CA GLY A 319 -17.25 -12.21 0.63
C GLY A 319 -17.07 -10.68 0.55
N VAL A 320 -17.37 -10.00 1.66
CA VAL A 320 -17.20 -8.54 1.80
C VAL A 320 -15.74 -8.11 1.72
N SER A 321 -14.83 -8.79 2.41
CA SER A 321 -13.41 -8.47 2.35
C SER A 321 -12.80 -8.79 0.98
N MET A 322 -13.23 -9.88 0.33
CA MET A 322 -12.83 -10.21 -1.06
C MET A 322 -13.33 -9.16 -2.07
N ALA A 323 -14.58 -8.71 -1.94
CA ALA A 323 -15.12 -7.63 -2.75
C ALA A 323 -14.37 -6.31 -2.53
N ALA A 324 -14.10 -5.96 -1.27
CA ALA A 324 -13.36 -4.76 -0.90
C ALA A 324 -11.94 -4.76 -1.48
N VAL A 325 -11.17 -5.85 -1.29
CA VAL A 325 -9.77 -5.90 -1.74
C VAL A 325 -9.65 -5.83 -3.27
N ASN A 326 -10.56 -6.47 -4.00
CA ASN A 326 -10.64 -6.36 -5.46
C ASN A 326 -10.83 -4.90 -5.91
N MET A 327 -11.79 -4.18 -5.33
CA MET A 327 -12.03 -2.78 -5.69
C MET A 327 -10.85 -1.89 -5.27
N SER A 328 -10.26 -2.15 -4.10
CA SER A 328 -9.17 -1.34 -3.54
C SER A 328 -7.90 -1.42 -4.38
N ILE A 329 -7.52 -2.61 -4.85
CA ILE A 329 -6.36 -2.80 -5.74
C ILE A 329 -6.52 -1.99 -7.03
N LEU A 330 -7.67 -2.12 -7.70
CA LEU A 330 -7.92 -1.42 -8.96
C LEU A 330 -7.98 0.10 -8.77
N VAL A 331 -8.52 0.59 -7.65
CA VAL A 331 -8.52 2.03 -7.33
C VAL A 331 -7.10 2.53 -7.02
N ALA A 332 -6.33 1.84 -6.19
CA ALA A 332 -5.00 2.28 -5.76
C ALA A 332 -3.96 2.30 -6.89
N THR A 333 -4.07 1.38 -7.86
CA THR A 333 -3.14 1.26 -9.02
C THR A 333 -3.61 2.01 -10.27
N GLY A 334 -4.71 2.76 -10.19
CA GLY A 334 -5.33 3.43 -11.35
C GLY A 334 -5.94 2.47 -12.40
N GLY A 335 -6.10 1.18 -12.08
CA GLY A 335 -6.71 0.16 -12.94
C GLY A 335 -8.25 0.19 -12.96
N TYR A 336 -8.90 0.99 -12.11
CA TYR A 336 -10.36 1.13 -12.06
C TYR A 336 -10.89 1.95 -13.24
N ASP A 337 -11.97 1.46 -13.88
CA ASP A 337 -12.64 2.17 -14.98
C ASP A 337 -14.08 2.62 -14.60
N PRO A 338 -14.29 3.93 -14.36
CA PRO A 338 -15.61 4.51 -14.14
C PRO A 338 -16.54 4.50 -15.36
N GLU A 339 -16.02 4.53 -16.60
CA GLU A 339 -16.83 4.48 -17.81
C GLU A 339 -17.39 3.07 -18.06
N ASP A 340 -16.61 2.03 -17.74
CA ASP A 340 -17.02 0.63 -17.84
C ASP A 340 -18.08 0.24 -16.79
N THR A 341 -17.83 0.58 -15.53
CA THR A 341 -18.72 0.21 -14.41
C THR A 341 -19.94 1.15 -14.29
N GLY A 342 -19.85 2.38 -14.80
CA GLY A 342 -20.87 3.42 -14.64
C GLY A 342 -20.97 3.98 -13.21
N VAL A 343 -20.01 3.62 -12.35
CA VAL A 343 -19.86 4.06 -10.95
C VAL A 343 -18.63 4.97 -10.88
N THR A 344 -18.66 6.07 -10.12
CA THR A 344 -17.49 6.96 -10.02
C THR A 344 -16.43 6.40 -9.08
N GLU A 345 -15.16 6.79 -9.26
CA GLU A 345 -14.08 6.38 -8.36
C GLU A 345 -14.38 6.76 -6.89
N ASP A 346 -14.91 7.97 -6.69
CA ASP A 346 -15.36 8.43 -5.38
C ASP A 346 -16.42 7.49 -4.74
N GLU A 347 -17.39 7.05 -5.55
CA GLU A 347 -18.48 6.20 -5.10
C GLU A 347 -17.99 4.77 -4.81
N VAL A 348 -17.02 4.24 -5.57
CA VAL A 348 -16.42 2.94 -5.21
C VAL A 348 -15.53 3.04 -3.96
N ARG A 349 -14.81 4.15 -3.75
CA ARG A 349 -14.10 4.44 -2.48
C ARG A 349 -15.06 4.45 -1.29
N GLU A 350 -16.27 5.01 -1.43
CA GLU A 350 -17.33 4.91 -0.40
C GLU A 350 -17.61 3.46 -0.01
N ARG A 351 -17.84 2.63 -1.03
CA ARG A 351 -18.31 1.25 -0.89
C ARG A 351 -17.24 0.41 -0.20
N ILE A 352 -15.97 0.64 -0.53
CA ILE A 352 -14.81 0.07 0.16
C ILE A 352 -14.82 0.51 1.64
N VAL A 353 -14.78 1.82 1.93
CA VAL A 353 -14.71 2.34 3.31
C VAL A 353 -15.86 1.80 4.17
N ARG A 354 -17.09 1.80 3.65
CA ARG A 354 -18.28 1.29 4.35
C ARG A 354 -18.18 -0.21 4.63
N MET A 355 -17.75 -1.03 3.67
CA MET A 355 -17.58 -2.48 3.85
C MET A 355 -16.46 -2.82 4.83
N VAL A 356 -15.27 -2.24 4.61
CA VAL A 356 -14.07 -2.49 5.41
C VAL A 356 -14.29 -2.07 6.86
N SER A 357 -14.64 -0.80 7.09
CA SER A 357 -14.81 -0.28 8.45
C SER A 357 -15.95 -0.96 9.22
N SER A 358 -16.97 -1.48 8.53
CA SER A 358 -18.05 -2.25 9.18
C SER A 358 -17.60 -3.65 9.58
N ALA A 359 -16.81 -4.34 8.76
CA ALA A 359 -16.28 -5.65 9.10
C ALA A 359 -15.30 -5.55 10.29
N ALA A 360 -14.39 -4.58 10.25
CA ALA A 360 -13.45 -4.31 11.33
C ALA A 360 -14.16 -3.92 12.65
N ALA A 361 -15.20 -3.08 12.61
CA ALA A 361 -16.00 -2.74 13.80
C ALA A 361 -16.73 -3.95 14.43
N GLU A 362 -17.04 -4.98 13.62
CA GLU A 362 -17.63 -6.22 14.11
C GLU A 362 -16.61 -7.27 14.59
N HIS A 363 -15.31 -7.02 14.44
CA HIS A 363 -14.25 -7.89 14.97
C HIS A 363 -14.19 -7.84 16.51
N ARG A 364 -13.70 -8.92 17.14
CA ARG A 364 -13.66 -9.06 18.60
C ARG A 364 -12.87 -7.96 19.31
N SER A 365 -11.83 -7.43 18.65
CA SER A 365 -11.01 -6.33 19.19
C SER A 365 -11.80 -5.05 19.44
N ASN A 366 -12.79 -4.77 18.59
CA ASN A 366 -13.63 -3.56 18.68
C ASN A 366 -14.99 -3.85 19.34
N ASN A 367 -15.47 -5.09 19.25
CA ASN A 367 -16.74 -5.53 19.81
C ASN A 367 -16.55 -6.89 20.50
N PRO A 368 -16.58 -6.99 21.85
CA PRO A 368 -16.35 -8.25 22.56
C PRO A 368 -17.31 -9.42 22.25
N ALA A 369 -18.40 -9.19 21.51
CA ALA A 369 -19.30 -10.23 20.99
C ALA A 369 -19.11 -10.52 19.48
N GLY A 370 -18.03 -10.01 18.89
CA GLY A 370 -17.69 -10.04 17.48
C GLY A 370 -17.11 -11.35 16.95
N TRP A 371 -16.67 -11.30 15.70
CA TRP A 371 -15.97 -12.40 15.02
C TRP A 371 -14.46 -12.40 15.31
N GLY A 372 -13.74 -13.43 14.89
CA GLY A 372 -12.33 -13.64 15.22
C GLY A 372 -12.08 -13.97 16.71
N PRO A 373 -10.82 -14.14 17.14
CA PRO A 373 -9.64 -14.30 16.29
C PRO A 373 -9.54 -15.72 15.68
N GLU A 374 -8.56 -15.96 14.81
CA GLU A 374 -8.25 -17.24 14.14
C GLU A 374 -8.30 -18.43 15.10
N ALA A 375 -7.68 -18.31 16.28
CA ALA A 375 -7.63 -19.34 17.32
C ALA A 375 -9.01 -19.83 17.82
N ASP A 376 -10.05 -18.98 17.73
CA ASP A 376 -11.45 -19.34 18.05
C ASP A 376 -12.33 -19.50 16.79
N ARG A 377 -11.81 -19.07 15.62
CA ARG A 377 -12.57 -18.89 14.38
C ARG A 377 -11.67 -19.11 13.16
N TRP A 378 -11.56 -20.36 12.73
CA TRP A 378 -10.88 -20.75 11.48
C TRP A 378 -11.22 -19.80 10.31
N GLN A 379 -10.17 -19.39 9.58
CA GLN A 379 -10.15 -18.39 8.51
C GLN A 379 -10.43 -16.92 8.90
N ALA A 380 -10.56 -16.58 10.18
CA ALA A 380 -10.71 -15.17 10.56
C ALA A 380 -9.47 -14.35 10.17
N SER A 381 -8.26 -14.94 10.25
CA SER A 381 -7.01 -14.33 9.76
C SER A 381 -7.05 -13.97 8.28
N LEU A 382 -7.52 -14.89 7.41
CA LEU A 382 -7.71 -14.64 5.97
C LEU A 382 -8.70 -13.49 5.72
N TRP A 383 -9.78 -13.40 6.50
CA TRP A 383 -10.78 -12.35 6.34
C TRP A 383 -10.22 -11.00 6.79
N ALA A 384 -9.43 -10.99 7.88
CA ALA A 384 -8.72 -9.83 8.40
C ALA A 384 -7.62 -9.35 7.44
N TYR A 385 -6.88 -10.25 6.78
CA TYR A 385 -5.90 -9.90 5.76
C TYR A 385 -6.54 -9.12 4.62
N TYR A 386 -7.55 -9.69 3.93
CA TYR A 386 -8.19 -8.97 2.81
C TYR A 386 -8.84 -7.66 3.25
N ASN A 387 -9.38 -7.59 4.47
CA ASN A 387 -9.99 -6.38 5.01
C ASN A 387 -8.95 -5.29 5.33
N GLY A 388 -7.86 -5.68 6.01
CA GLY A 388 -6.75 -4.80 6.35
C GLY A 388 -5.99 -4.31 5.11
N PHE A 389 -5.71 -5.19 4.15
CA PHE A 389 -5.03 -4.84 2.90
C PHE A 389 -5.87 -3.86 2.06
N ALA A 390 -7.19 -4.08 1.99
CA ALA A 390 -8.13 -3.14 1.37
C ALA A 390 -8.13 -1.76 2.06
N ALA A 391 -8.06 -1.73 3.40
CA ALA A 391 -7.96 -0.49 4.15
C ALA A 391 -6.62 0.22 3.94
N TRP A 392 -5.52 -0.53 3.96
CA TRP A 392 -4.15 -0.05 3.88
C TRP A 392 -3.85 0.63 2.54
N LEU A 393 -4.32 0.03 1.44
CA LEU A 393 -4.24 0.63 0.10
C LEU A 393 -4.90 2.01 -0.01
N LEU A 394 -5.96 2.27 0.76
CA LEU A 394 -6.75 3.51 0.71
C LEU A 394 -6.77 4.23 2.08
N TRP A 395 -5.68 4.15 2.84
CA TRP A 395 -5.66 4.48 4.28
C TRP A 395 -6.20 5.87 4.64
N ASP A 396 -5.94 6.87 3.80
CA ASP A 396 -6.36 8.27 4.00
C ASP A 396 -7.85 8.53 3.74
N ASP A 397 -8.56 7.60 3.07
CA ASP A 397 -10.01 7.68 2.89
C ASP A 397 -10.78 7.33 4.20
N PHE A 398 -10.11 6.71 5.17
CA PHE A 398 -10.70 6.32 6.46
C PHE A 398 -10.59 7.43 7.52
N SER A 399 -11.62 7.56 8.36
CA SER A 399 -11.56 8.41 9.55
C SER A 399 -10.67 7.79 10.65
N PRO A 400 -10.11 8.58 11.59
CA PRO A 400 -9.31 8.06 12.71
C PRO A 400 -10.00 6.95 13.51
N ALA A 401 -11.32 7.02 13.67
CA ALA A 401 -12.09 5.98 14.36
C ALA A 401 -12.18 4.67 13.57
N GLN A 402 -12.29 4.75 12.24
CA GLN A 402 -12.31 3.57 11.37
C GLN A 402 -10.91 2.97 11.21
N GLN A 403 -9.87 3.81 11.12
CA GLN A 403 -8.46 3.43 11.17
C GLN A 403 -8.14 2.67 12.47
N ALA A 404 -8.63 3.16 13.62
CA ALA A 404 -8.53 2.44 14.89
C ALA A 404 -9.22 1.05 14.84
N CYS A 405 -10.37 0.91 14.16
CA CYS A 405 -11.00 -0.40 14.04
C CYS A 405 -10.13 -1.40 13.26
N VAL A 406 -9.52 -0.95 12.16
CA VAL A 406 -8.69 -1.80 11.29
C VAL A 406 -7.41 -2.22 12.01
N THR A 407 -6.67 -1.27 12.58
CA THR A 407 -5.44 -1.56 13.35
C THR A 407 -5.70 -2.51 14.51
N ASN A 408 -6.72 -2.24 15.33
CA ASN A 408 -7.14 -3.13 16.42
C ASN A 408 -7.49 -4.55 15.92
N MET A 409 -8.04 -4.70 14.71
CA MET A 409 -8.39 -6.01 14.13
C MET A 409 -7.13 -6.74 13.66
N VAL A 410 -6.31 -6.09 12.83
CA VAL A 410 -5.07 -6.69 12.27
C VAL A 410 -4.11 -7.08 13.39
N ALA A 411 -3.86 -6.18 14.34
CA ALA A 411 -2.97 -6.44 15.48
C ALA A 411 -3.50 -7.57 16.38
N MET A 412 -4.80 -7.62 16.69
CA MET A 412 -5.36 -8.68 17.55
C MET A 412 -5.30 -10.07 16.92
N GLU A 413 -5.47 -10.15 15.59
CA GLU A 413 -5.39 -11.41 14.85
C GLU A 413 -3.92 -11.88 14.70
N ALA A 414 -2.98 -10.95 14.48
CA ALA A 414 -1.55 -11.26 14.45
C ALA A 414 -0.98 -11.61 15.84
N ASP A 415 -1.37 -10.90 16.91
CA ASP A 415 -1.00 -11.20 18.31
C ASP A 415 -1.49 -12.57 18.81
N GLN A 416 -2.49 -13.16 18.14
CA GLN A 416 -3.06 -14.46 18.44
C GLN A 416 -2.88 -15.45 17.29
N MET A 417 -1.86 -15.22 16.47
CA MET A 417 -1.46 -16.16 15.43
C MET A 417 -1.09 -17.51 16.08
N VAL A 418 -1.38 -18.59 15.35
CA VAL A 418 -1.16 -19.97 15.81
C VAL A 418 0.11 -20.53 15.19
N ASP A 419 0.84 -21.34 15.97
CA ASP A 419 2.02 -22.09 15.50
C ASP A 419 1.70 -22.85 14.19
N PRO A 420 2.65 -22.98 13.24
CA PRO A 420 2.42 -23.70 11.99
C PRO A 420 1.91 -25.13 12.19
N GLU A 421 0.89 -25.51 11.42
CA GLU A 421 0.32 -26.86 11.45
C GLU A 421 0.94 -27.75 10.36
N TYR A 422 1.11 -29.05 10.65
CA TYR A 422 1.81 -29.98 9.76
C TYR A 422 1.03 -31.27 9.44
N TYR A 423 1.02 -31.65 8.16
CA TYR A 423 0.50 -32.89 7.60
C TYR A 423 1.28 -34.12 8.08
N ARG A 424 2.62 -34.04 7.96
CA ARG A 424 3.59 -35.02 8.45
C ARG A 424 4.39 -34.39 9.57
N ASN A 425 4.63 -35.14 10.64
CA ASN A 425 5.60 -34.72 11.66
C ASN A 425 7.05 -34.95 11.18
N ALA A 426 8.04 -34.48 11.94
CA ALA A 426 9.45 -34.62 11.59
C ALA A 426 9.95 -36.06 11.37
N GLU A 427 9.29 -37.09 11.94
CA GLU A 427 9.62 -38.49 11.60
C GLU A 427 8.93 -39.01 10.31
N GLY A 428 8.39 -38.10 9.48
CA GLY A 428 7.69 -38.39 8.22
C GLY A 428 6.31 -39.05 8.39
N THR A 429 5.78 -39.10 9.62
CA THR A 429 4.51 -39.78 9.91
C THR A 429 3.34 -38.82 9.66
N ILE A 430 2.42 -39.22 8.77
CA ILE A 430 1.16 -38.49 8.53
C ILE A 430 0.34 -38.42 9.83
N VAL A 431 0.08 -37.21 10.30
CA VAL A 431 -0.69 -36.89 11.51
C VAL A 431 -2.06 -36.28 11.19
N ILE A 432 -2.20 -35.61 10.04
CA ILE A 432 -3.46 -35.00 9.56
C ILE A 432 -3.82 -35.59 8.16
N PRO A 433 -4.30 -36.84 8.06
CA PRO A 433 -4.49 -37.49 6.76
C PRO A 433 -5.56 -36.80 5.89
N GLY A 434 -5.22 -36.55 4.61
CA GLY A 434 -6.12 -35.97 3.61
C GLY A 434 -6.27 -34.44 3.66
N ASP A 435 -5.49 -33.75 4.49
CA ASP A 435 -5.57 -32.32 4.73
C ASP A 435 -4.16 -31.82 5.11
N THR A 436 -3.49 -31.18 4.16
CA THR A 436 -2.07 -30.83 4.27
C THR A 436 -1.74 -29.62 5.12
N LYS A 437 -2.73 -28.79 5.49
CA LYS A 437 -2.50 -27.49 6.16
C LYS A 437 -1.64 -26.46 5.40
N ALA A 438 -1.33 -26.72 4.13
CA ALA A 438 -0.61 -25.78 3.26
C ALA A 438 -1.37 -24.45 3.11
N GLU A 439 -2.65 -24.50 2.71
CA GLU A 439 -3.53 -23.31 2.58
C GLU A 439 -3.70 -22.59 3.94
N GLU A 440 -3.91 -23.33 5.03
CA GLU A 440 -4.00 -22.75 6.38
C GLU A 440 -2.79 -21.89 6.75
N ASN A 441 -1.58 -22.40 6.52
CA ASN A 441 -0.37 -21.68 6.88
C ASN A 441 -0.13 -20.48 5.94
N THR A 442 -0.44 -20.60 4.64
CA THR A 442 -0.23 -19.49 3.70
C THR A 442 -1.15 -18.30 3.95
N TRP A 443 -2.45 -18.49 4.24
CA TRP A 443 -3.31 -17.33 4.58
C TRP A 443 -2.96 -16.69 5.93
N ARG A 444 -2.44 -17.48 6.87
CA ARG A 444 -1.96 -16.97 8.16
C ARG A 444 -0.71 -16.12 7.95
N SER A 445 0.21 -16.58 7.10
CA SER A 445 1.38 -15.78 6.66
C SER A 445 0.95 -14.44 6.06
N SER A 446 -0.05 -14.42 5.16
CA SER A 446 -0.54 -13.17 4.55
C SER A 446 -0.91 -12.11 5.59
N LEU A 447 -1.61 -12.51 6.66
CA LEU A 447 -2.01 -11.57 7.72
C LEU A 447 -0.80 -11.08 8.53
N SER A 448 0.08 -11.98 8.97
CA SER A 448 1.23 -11.58 9.79
C SER A 448 2.20 -10.69 9.01
N GLY A 449 2.39 -10.95 7.71
CA GLY A 449 3.17 -10.10 6.81
C GLY A 449 2.54 -8.72 6.63
N LEU A 450 1.21 -8.65 6.47
CA LEU A 450 0.47 -7.38 6.48
C LEU A 450 0.64 -6.63 7.80
N ALA A 451 0.49 -7.30 8.94
CA ALA A 451 0.58 -6.65 10.25
C ALA A 451 1.95 -6.01 10.48
N ALA A 452 3.03 -6.73 10.18
CA ALA A 452 4.40 -6.22 10.31
C ALA A 452 4.70 -5.06 9.35
N THR A 453 4.27 -5.14 8.09
CA THR A 453 4.53 -4.08 7.09
C THR A 453 3.65 -2.84 7.32
N MET A 454 2.39 -3.04 7.73
CA MET A 454 1.44 -1.96 8.00
C MET A 454 1.76 -1.20 9.28
N MET A 455 2.28 -1.86 10.31
CA MET A 455 2.52 -1.27 11.65
C MET A 455 3.95 -1.60 12.14
N PRO A 456 5.01 -1.14 11.44
CA PRO A 456 6.38 -1.57 11.70
C PRO A 456 6.88 -1.21 13.11
N GLU A 457 6.45 -0.08 13.68
CA GLU A 457 6.81 0.35 15.04
C GLU A 457 5.98 -0.33 16.16
N ALA A 458 5.08 -1.26 15.83
CA ALA A 458 4.30 -1.96 16.85
C ALA A 458 5.19 -2.86 17.72
N ALA A 459 4.91 -2.93 19.03
CA ALA A 459 5.75 -3.67 19.99
C ALA A 459 5.87 -5.19 19.75
N ASN A 460 5.03 -5.76 18.87
CA ASN A 460 5.04 -7.16 18.46
C ASN A 460 5.39 -7.34 16.96
N SER A 461 5.77 -6.27 16.25
CA SER A 461 6.04 -6.28 14.80
C SER A 461 7.04 -7.36 14.40
N ASP A 462 8.13 -7.52 15.14
CA ASP A 462 9.16 -8.53 14.87
C ASP A 462 8.64 -9.96 15.04
N GLN A 463 7.71 -10.18 15.98
CA GLN A 463 7.05 -11.48 16.14
C GLN A 463 6.15 -11.76 14.93
N TRP A 464 5.32 -10.79 14.50
CA TRP A 464 4.47 -10.96 13.32
C TRP A 464 5.32 -11.19 12.05
N ARG A 465 6.43 -10.49 11.91
CA ARG A 465 7.39 -10.66 10.82
C ARG A 465 8.01 -12.07 10.82
N SER A 466 8.40 -12.59 11.99
CA SER A 466 8.86 -13.97 12.16
C SER A 466 7.76 -14.99 11.83
N ASP A 467 6.56 -14.79 12.37
CA ASP A 467 5.42 -15.69 12.14
C ASP A 467 5.10 -15.80 10.65
N ALA A 468 5.16 -14.68 9.90
CA ALA A 468 4.92 -14.66 8.47
C ALA A 468 5.88 -15.59 7.70
N ILE A 469 7.17 -15.58 8.06
CA ILE A 469 8.21 -16.42 7.46
C ILE A 469 8.06 -17.89 7.90
N ASP A 470 7.90 -18.13 9.20
CA ASP A 470 7.72 -19.49 9.77
C ASP A 470 6.49 -20.20 9.17
N LEU A 471 5.38 -19.49 8.99
CA LEU A 471 4.17 -19.99 8.36
C LEU A 471 4.34 -20.19 6.84
N ALA A 472 5.02 -19.27 6.14
CA ALA A 472 5.24 -19.36 4.70
C ALA A 472 6.06 -20.60 4.32
N LEU A 473 7.18 -20.83 5.01
CA LEU A 473 8.05 -21.99 4.82
C LEU A 473 7.32 -23.28 5.21
N ALA A 474 6.64 -23.30 6.36
CA ALA A 474 5.86 -24.46 6.77
C ALA A 474 4.75 -24.80 5.77
N GLY A 475 4.16 -23.81 5.10
CA GLY A 475 3.16 -24.02 4.04
C GLY A 475 3.65 -24.93 2.90
N TRP A 476 4.91 -24.74 2.47
CA TRP A 476 5.49 -25.44 1.30
C TRP A 476 6.63 -26.40 1.63
N ALA A 477 6.92 -26.63 2.92
CA ALA A 477 7.94 -27.56 3.37
C ALA A 477 7.73 -28.99 2.85
N THR A 478 8.77 -29.57 2.25
CA THR A 478 8.85 -31.00 1.89
C THR A 478 9.45 -31.84 3.04
N PRO A 479 9.38 -33.19 3.00
CA PRO A 479 10.06 -34.05 3.97
C PRO A 479 11.59 -33.92 3.98
N GLN A 480 12.20 -33.31 2.96
CA GLN A 480 13.63 -33.10 2.85
C GLN A 480 14.07 -31.89 3.68
N ASP A 481 13.25 -30.84 3.68
CA ASP A 481 13.52 -29.54 4.29
C ASP A 481 13.66 -29.63 5.81
N VAL A 482 12.93 -30.58 6.43
CA VAL A 482 12.93 -30.82 7.88
C VAL A 482 14.30 -31.24 8.44
N ASP A 483 15.13 -31.87 7.62
CA ASP A 483 16.51 -32.26 7.96
C ASP A 483 17.55 -31.37 7.21
N SER A 484 17.12 -30.25 6.59
CA SER A 484 17.97 -29.39 5.78
C SER A 484 18.62 -28.27 6.61
N SER A 485 19.95 -28.18 6.56
CA SER A 485 20.70 -27.05 7.13
C SER A 485 20.88 -25.90 6.14
N GLU A 486 20.00 -25.81 5.15
CA GLU A 486 19.86 -24.67 4.25
C GLU A 486 19.31 -23.49 5.05
N VAL A 487 19.89 -22.31 4.84
CA VAL A 487 19.48 -21.07 5.49
C VAL A 487 18.58 -20.34 4.51
N ILE A 488 17.39 -19.93 4.98
CA ILE A 488 16.48 -19.04 4.26
C ILE A 488 16.05 -17.93 5.22
N ASN A 489 16.13 -16.68 4.76
CA ASN A 489 15.88 -15.46 5.53
C ASN A 489 16.56 -15.47 6.91
N GLY A 490 17.85 -15.80 6.91
CA GLY A 490 18.72 -15.81 8.09
C GLY A 490 18.52 -16.95 9.09
N ARG A 491 17.66 -17.95 8.81
CA ARG A 491 17.39 -19.08 9.71
C ARG A 491 17.49 -20.42 8.97
N ALA A 492 18.04 -21.43 9.63
CA ALA A 492 18.18 -22.77 9.04
C ALA A 492 16.85 -23.53 9.06
N LEU A 493 16.50 -24.21 7.96
CA LEU A 493 15.22 -24.92 7.83
C LEU A 493 15.03 -26.01 8.92
N ASP A 494 16.09 -26.73 9.30
CA ASP A 494 16.07 -27.74 10.39
C ASP A 494 15.91 -27.14 11.81
N GLU A 495 16.04 -25.83 11.97
CA GLU A 495 15.72 -25.10 13.21
C GLU A 495 14.26 -24.58 13.23
N MET A 496 13.64 -24.40 12.06
CA MET A 496 12.31 -23.82 11.89
C MET A 496 11.21 -24.89 11.74
N LEU A 497 11.49 -25.92 10.96
CA LEU A 497 10.50 -26.91 10.52
C LEU A 497 10.41 -28.09 11.48
N THR A 498 9.19 -28.42 11.91
CA THR A 498 8.92 -29.61 12.75
C THR A 498 8.07 -30.67 12.05
N GLY A 499 7.88 -30.50 10.74
CA GLY A 499 7.06 -31.32 9.86
C GLY A 499 7.07 -30.82 8.43
N SER A 500 6.28 -31.45 7.57
CA SER A 500 6.17 -31.09 6.15
C SER A 500 4.72 -31.17 5.66
N ASN A 501 4.39 -30.38 4.64
CA ASN A 501 3.04 -30.20 4.09
C ASN A 501 2.91 -30.50 2.59
N VAL A 502 4.02 -30.48 1.85
CA VAL A 502 4.07 -30.87 0.43
C VAL A 502 4.74 -32.23 0.32
N GLU A 503 4.32 -33.08 -0.63
CA GLU A 503 5.05 -34.31 -0.96
C GLU A 503 6.32 -33.99 -1.78
N SER A 504 7.31 -34.87 -1.77
CA SER A 504 8.58 -34.66 -2.50
C SER A 504 8.47 -34.63 -4.05
N ASP A 505 7.26 -34.68 -4.59
CA ASP A 505 6.94 -34.51 -6.01
C ASP A 505 6.06 -33.27 -6.27
N GLY A 506 5.97 -32.34 -5.31
CA GLY A 506 5.21 -31.10 -5.40
C GLY A 506 3.71 -31.24 -5.17
N THR A 507 3.19 -32.46 -4.96
CA THR A 507 1.74 -32.68 -4.78
C THR A 507 1.25 -32.35 -3.36
N VAL A 508 0.02 -31.82 -3.30
CA VAL A 508 -0.64 -31.35 -2.08
C VAL A 508 -2.02 -32.00 -1.93
N GLU A 509 -2.25 -32.73 -0.83
CA GLU A 509 -3.56 -33.27 -0.49
C GLU A 509 -4.45 -32.24 0.23
N ASN A 510 -5.72 -32.11 -0.18
CA ASN A 510 -6.76 -31.50 0.64
C ASN A 510 -8.11 -32.14 0.35
N HIS A 511 -9.06 -32.05 1.28
CA HIS A 511 -10.39 -32.68 1.20
C HIS A 511 -10.35 -34.22 1.01
N ASN A 512 -9.23 -34.88 1.32
CA ASN A 512 -8.91 -36.28 1.02
C ASN A 512 -8.74 -36.57 -0.49
N LEU A 513 -8.30 -35.58 -1.27
CA LEU A 513 -7.97 -35.67 -2.69
C LEU A 513 -6.55 -35.14 -2.91
N MET A 514 -5.82 -35.70 -3.89
CA MET A 514 -4.76 -34.94 -4.57
C MET A 514 -5.47 -33.79 -5.31
N HIS A 515 -5.29 -32.55 -4.85
CA HIS A 515 -6.20 -31.46 -5.19
C HIS A 515 -5.53 -30.24 -5.87
N PRO A 516 -5.54 -30.17 -7.23
CA PRO A 516 -4.91 -29.08 -7.99
C PRO A 516 -5.27 -27.65 -7.56
N ILE A 517 -6.52 -27.36 -7.16
CA ILE A 517 -6.89 -26.01 -6.68
C ILE A 517 -6.18 -25.62 -5.38
N TYR A 518 -5.86 -26.57 -4.50
CA TYR A 518 -5.15 -26.28 -3.24
C TYR A 518 -3.63 -26.31 -3.40
N MET A 519 -3.10 -26.95 -4.44
CA MET A 519 -1.70 -26.74 -4.87
C MET A 519 -1.43 -25.28 -5.27
N LEU A 520 -2.45 -24.52 -5.69
CA LEU A 520 -2.30 -23.09 -6.02
C LEU A 520 -2.25 -22.17 -4.79
N ALA A 521 -2.44 -22.70 -3.57
CA ALA A 521 -2.51 -21.91 -2.34
C ALA A 521 -1.21 -21.16 -1.99
N PHE A 522 -0.13 -21.36 -2.75
CA PHE A 522 1.06 -20.52 -2.69
C PHE A 522 0.76 -19.07 -3.09
N ASP A 523 -0.36 -18.82 -3.79
CA ASP A 523 -0.87 -17.47 -4.05
C ASP A 523 -1.00 -16.63 -2.76
N GLN A 524 -1.28 -17.29 -1.64
CA GLN A 524 -1.40 -16.66 -0.33
C GLN A 524 -0.06 -16.45 0.39
N ASN A 525 1.02 -17.14 0.02
CA ASN A 525 2.37 -16.73 0.46
C ASN A 525 2.78 -15.45 -0.27
N VAL A 526 2.52 -15.39 -1.58
CA VAL A 526 2.88 -14.25 -2.43
C VAL A 526 2.15 -12.96 -1.99
N ASN A 527 1.00 -13.05 -1.33
CA ASN A 527 0.38 -11.89 -0.64
C ASN A 527 1.37 -11.11 0.27
N SER A 528 2.22 -11.82 1.02
CA SER A 528 3.21 -11.19 1.91
C SER A 528 4.31 -10.49 1.10
N ALA A 529 4.73 -11.09 -0.02
CA ALA A 529 5.66 -10.47 -0.97
C ALA A 529 5.05 -9.19 -1.61
N LEU A 530 3.79 -9.24 -2.07
CA LEU A 530 3.08 -8.08 -2.62
C LEU A 530 2.92 -6.97 -1.57
N THR A 531 2.71 -7.33 -0.31
CA THR A 531 2.64 -6.38 0.82
C THR A 531 4.01 -5.71 1.02
N GLN A 532 5.10 -6.46 1.08
CA GLN A 532 6.46 -5.89 1.21
C GLN A 532 6.79 -4.95 0.05
N GLN A 533 6.50 -5.35 -1.19
CA GLN A 533 6.71 -4.53 -2.39
C GLN A 533 5.92 -3.21 -2.36
N LEU A 534 4.66 -3.25 -1.91
CA LEU A 534 3.84 -2.04 -1.70
C LEU A 534 4.37 -1.16 -0.56
N GLY A 535 5.09 -1.72 0.41
CA GLY A 535 5.79 -0.98 1.46
C GLY A 535 7.20 -0.48 1.07
N GLY A 536 7.60 -0.59 -0.20
CA GLY A 536 8.94 -0.21 -0.67
C GLY A 536 10.04 -1.22 -0.32
N GLN A 537 9.69 -2.40 0.20
CA GLN A 537 10.63 -3.44 0.60
C GLN A 537 10.80 -4.51 -0.48
N GLN A 538 11.96 -5.17 -0.51
CA GLN A 538 12.12 -6.39 -1.30
C GLN A 538 11.35 -7.55 -0.65
N PRO A 539 10.74 -8.44 -1.46
CA PRO A 539 10.05 -9.63 -0.98
C PRO A 539 11.02 -10.72 -0.49
N ALA A 540 10.72 -11.30 0.66
CA ALA A 540 11.49 -12.41 1.25
C ALA A 540 11.48 -13.69 0.38
N GLU A 541 12.63 -14.35 0.24
CA GLU A 541 12.75 -15.63 -0.49
C GLU A 541 11.87 -16.75 0.11
N ALA A 542 11.67 -16.74 1.43
CA ALA A 542 10.76 -17.65 2.13
C ALA A 542 9.32 -17.67 1.60
N PHE A 543 8.83 -16.59 0.98
CA PHE A 543 7.49 -16.57 0.37
C PHE A 543 7.42 -17.38 -0.94
N PHE A 544 8.56 -17.77 -1.51
CA PHE A 544 8.67 -18.47 -2.79
C PHE A 544 9.18 -19.91 -2.68
N HIS A 545 9.62 -20.33 -1.49
CA HIS A 545 10.18 -21.66 -1.23
C HIS A 545 9.30 -22.81 -1.76
N ASN A 546 9.89 -23.71 -2.55
CA ASN A 546 9.25 -24.85 -3.22
C ASN A 546 8.02 -24.55 -4.12
N ILE A 547 7.73 -23.29 -4.47
CA ILE A 547 6.68 -22.99 -5.46
C ILE A 547 7.02 -23.62 -6.82
N ASP A 548 8.29 -23.62 -7.20
CA ASP A 548 8.82 -24.22 -8.42
C ASP A 548 8.55 -25.74 -8.50
N LEU A 549 8.78 -26.47 -7.40
CA LEU A 549 8.49 -27.90 -7.28
C LEU A 549 6.99 -28.19 -7.45
N THR A 550 6.13 -27.39 -6.82
CA THR A 550 4.67 -27.50 -6.98
C THR A 550 4.22 -27.09 -8.39
N TYR A 551 4.90 -26.14 -9.02
CA TYR A 551 4.59 -25.71 -10.38
C TYR A 551 5.02 -26.74 -11.43
N GLU A 552 6.18 -27.38 -11.28
CA GLU A 552 6.60 -28.54 -12.10
C GLU A 552 5.54 -29.66 -12.03
N ALA A 553 4.95 -29.87 -10.86
CA ALA A 553 3.88 -30.86 -10.67
C ALA A 553 2.60 -30.56 -11.46
N PHE A 554 2.31 -29.29 -11.80
CA PHE A 554 1.23 -28.96 -12.73
C PHE A 554 1.58 -29.28 -14.19
N VAL A 555 2.79 -28.91 -14.61
CA VAL A 555 3.19 -28.92 -16.03
C VAL A 555 3.61 -30.31 -16.51
N ASP A 556 4.44 -31.03 -15.73
CA ASP A 556 5.21 -32.18 -16.22
C ASP A 556 4.99 -33.51 -15.48
N LEU A 557 4.53 -33.48 -14.22
CA LEU A 557 4.26 -34.70 -13.45
C LEU A 557 3.16 -35.58 -14.08
N GLN A 558 3.51 -36.84 -14.35
CA GLN A 558 2.64 -37.79 -15.06
C GLN A 558 1.79 -38.62 -14.09
N PHE A 559 0.48 -38.37 -14.06
CA PHE A 559 -0.48 -39.12 -13.27
C PHE A 559 -1.07 -40.29 -14.09
N ASP A 560 -0.38 -41.43 -14.08
CA ASP A 560 -0.80 -42.66 -14.79
C ASP A 560 -2.15 -43.22 -14.28
N SER A 561 -3.08 -43.48 -15.20
CA SER A 561 -4.36 -44.15 -14.92
C SER A 561 -4.25 -45.67 -15.21
N PRO A 562 -4.46 -46.58 -14.23
CA PRO A 562 -4.71 -46.38 -12.80
C PRO A 562 -3.42 -46.23 -11.96
N PRO A 563 -3.47 -45.64 -10.74
CA PRO A 563 -4.65 -45.46 -9.89
C PRO A 563 -5.50 -44.22 -10.19
N TRP A 564 -4.92 -43.20 -10.82
CA TRP A 564 -5.59 -41.92 -11.12
C TRP A 564 -6.73 -42.08 -12.14
N GLN A 565 -7.58 -41.06 -12.25
CA GLN A 565 -8.77 -41.13 -13.11
C GLN A 565 -8.40 -41.24 -14.61
N ALA A 566 -9.18 -41.97 -15.39
CA ALA A 566 -8.93 -42.06 -16.83
C ALA A 566 -9.19 -40.70 -17.51
N PRO A 567 -8.31 -40.22 -18.41
CA PRO A 567 -7.29 -40.99 -19.14
C PRO A 567 -5.90 -41.09 -18.47
N GLY A 568 -5.62 -40.34 -17.41
CA GLY A 568 -4.25 -40.05 -16.95
C GLY A 568 -3.56 -38.98 -17.80
N GLY A 569 -2.47 -38.40 -17.27
CA GLY A 569 -1.70 -37.32 -17.90
C GLY A 569 -1.16 -36.33 -16.86
N THR A 570 -0.69 -35.16 -17.33
CA THR A 570 -0.35 -33.99 -16.51
C THR A 570 -1.60 -33.19 -16.13
N ILE A 571 -1.52 -32.38 -15.07
CA ILE A 571 -2.63 -31.52 -14.65
C ILE A 571 -2.91 -30.48 -15.75
N TYR A 572 -1.85 -29.84 -16.27
CA TYR A 572 -1.95 -28.99 -17.46
C TYR A 572 -1.91 -29.84 -18.72
N VAL A 573 -2.99 -29.82 -19.50
CA VAL A 573 -3.14 -30.64 -20.70
C VAL A 573 -2.42 -29.98 -21.88
N PRO A 574 -1.32 -30.54 -22.43
CA PRO A 574 -0.46 -29.83 -23.37
C PRO A 574 -1.18 -29.30 -24.62
N GLY A 575 -1.27 -27.96 -24.73
CA GLY A 575 -1.90 -27.25 -25.84
C GLY A 575 -3.40 -26.95 -25.70
N GLU A 576 -4.03 -27.33 -24.59
CA GLU A 576 -5.42 -27.01 -24.24
C GLU A 576 -5.47 -26.09 -23.00
N SER A 577 -6.55 -25.33 -22.79
CA SER A 577 -6.81 -24.61 -21.51
C SER A 577 -7.46 -25.52 -20.45
N SER A 578 -7.50 -26.83 -20.70
CA SER A 578 -8.21 -27.79 -19.89
C SER A 578 -7.33 -28.30 -18.74
N ILE A 579 -7.91 -28.32 -17.54
CA ILE A 579 -7.27 -28.86 -16.34
C ILE A 579 -7.73 -30.31 -16.14
N TYR A 580 -6.76 -31.22 -16.10
CA TYR A 580 -7.00 -32.60 -15.69
C TYR A 580 -6.82 -32.73 -14.18
N TYR A 581 -7.84 -33.26 -13.50
CA TYR A 581 -7.84 -33.45 -12.04
C TYR A 581 -7.58 -34.93 -11.72
N PRO A 582 -6.38 -35.31 -11.23
CA PRO A 582 -5.97 -36.72 -11.12
C PRO A 582 -6.88 -37.57 -10.22
N ASP A 583 -7.35 -37.01 -9.11
CA ASP A 583 -8.30 -37.65 -8.18
C ASP A 583 -9.73 -37.07 -8.30
N GLY A 584 -9.92 -36.08 -9.17
CA GLY A 584 -11.16 -35.32 -9.34
C GLY A 584 -11.15 -33.97 -8.62
N ASN A 585 -12.31 -33.31 -8.63
CA ASN A 585 -12.53 -31.99 -8.02
C ASN A 585 -13.92 -31.97 -7.37
N ASP A 586 -14.03 -31.47 -6.15
CA ASP A 586 -15.33 -31.35 -5.47
C ASP A 586 -15.95 -29.95 -5.62
N TRP A 587 -15.19 -28.94 -6.06
CA TRP A 587 -15.66 -27.57 -6.25
C TRP A 587 -16.42 -27.30 -7.56
N GLY A 588 -16.21 -28.07 -8.63
CA GLY A 588 -16.87 -27.85 -9.92
C GLY A 588 -16.08 -28.36 -11.12
N SER A 589 -16.26 -27.73 -12.29
CA SER A 589 -15.60 -28.13 -13.55
C SER A 589 -14.65 -27.09 -14.15
N THR A 590 -14.71 -25.83 -13.71
CA THR A 590 -14.19 -24.71 -14.48
C THR A 590 -13.56 -23.68 -13.54
N PHE A 591 -12.24 -23.50 -13.60
CA PHE A 591 -11.48 -22.61 -12.70
C PHE A 591 -10.27 -21.93 -13.36
N PRO A 592 -10.31 -21.52 -14.66
CA PRO A 592 -9.10 -21.11 -15.37
C PRO A 592 -8.35 -19.96 -14.69
N LEU A 593 -9.06 -19.00 -14.07
CA LEU A 593 -8.40 -17.87 -13.39
C LEU A 593 -7.55 -18.28 -12.17
N TYR A 594 -7.91 -19.37 -11.47
CA TYR A 594 -7.12 -19.85 -10.33
C TYR A 594 -5.74 -20.30 -10.83
N PHE A 595 -5.72 -21.09 -11.92
CA PHE A 595 -4.48 -21.54 -12.55
C PHE A 595 -3.73 -20.38 -13.20
N ALA A 596 -4.43 -19.45 -13.84
CA ALA A 596 -3.84 -18.23 -14.39
C ALA A 596 -3.09 -17.40 -13.35
N GLN A 597 -3.58 -17.31 -12.10
CA GLN A 597 -2.87 -16.64 -11.00
C GLN A 597 -1.55 -17.35 -10.67
N GLY A 598 -1.59 -18.69 -10.54
CA GLY A 598 -0.38 -19.50 -10.32
C GLY A 598 0.64 -19.36 -11.45
N ASP A 599 0.18 -19.37 -12.71
CA ASP A 599 1.01 -19.20 -13.89
C ASP A 599 1.62 -17.79 -13.98
N VAL A 600 0.84 -16.76 -13.62
CA VAL A 600 1.33 -15.37 -13.55
C VAL A 600 2.39 -15.23 -12.46
N ILE A 601 2.19 -15.82 -11.29
CA ILE A 601 3.19 -15.84 -10.21
C ILE A 601 4.48 -16.51 -10.68
N ALA A 602 4.38 -17.74 -11.21
CA ALA A 602 5.53 -18.49 -11.72
C ALA A 602 6.24 -17.79 -12.88
N ALA A 603 5.52 -17.10 -13.77
CA ALA A 603 6.09 -16.30 -14.86
C ALA A 603 6.76 -15.00 -14.41
N THR A 604 6.34 -14.46 -13.26
CA THR A 604 6.72 -13.12 -12.81
C THR A 604 7.90 -13.15 -11.84
N TYR A 605 7.90 -14.10 -10.91
CA TYR A 605 8.98 -14.26 -9.92
C TYR A 605 10.06 -15.28 -10.37
N ASP A 606 9.95 -15.84 -11.58
CA ASP A 606 10.79 -16.94 -12.12
C ASP A 606 10.75 -18.25 -11.29
N VAL A 607 9.73 -18.40 -10.44
CA VAL A 607 9.49 -19.56 -9.56
C VAL A 607 8.74 -20.70 -10.28
N GLY A 608 8.93 -20.83 -11.59
CA GLY A 608 8.27 -21.84 -12.42
C GLY A 608 9.08 -23.11 -12.67
N GLY A 609 10.37 -23.11 -12.33
CA GLY A 609 11.29 -24.22 -12.59
C GLY A 609 11.58 -24.47 -14.09
N ASP A 610 12.42 -25.47 -14.37
CA ASP A 610 12.86 -25.88 -15.72
C ASP A 610 11.77 -26.72 -16.47
N VAL A 611 10.55 -26.18 -16.57
CA VAL A 611 9.36 -26.87 -17.10
C VAL A 611 9.28 -26.93 -18.63
N SER A 612 8.60 -27.96 -19.16
CA SER A 612 8.51 -28.24 -20.60
C SER A 612 7.73 -27.21 -21.43
N THR A 613 6.91 -26.39 -20.77
CA THR A 613 6.18 -25.26 -21.37
C THR A 613 6.26 -24.07 -20.39
N PRO A 614 6.87 -22.93 -20.78
CA PRO A 614 7.12 -21.81 -19.86
C PRO A 614 5.84 -21.26 -19.22
N PRO A 615 5.89 -20.80 -17.95
CA PRO A 615 4.71 -20.33 -17.22
C PRO A 615 3.90 -19.27 -17.95
N ALA A 616 4.55 -18.29 -18.59
CA ALA A 616 3.88 -17.23 -19.35
C ALA A 616 2.95 -17.74 -20.48
N VAL A 617 3.24 -18.91 -21.06
CA VAL A 617 2.42 -19.54 -22.12
C VAL A 617 1.16 -20.19 -21.55
N TRP A 618 1.21 -20.64 -20.30
CA TRP A 618 0.02 -21.09 -19.55
C TRP A 618 -0.79 -19.90 -19.06
N ALA A 619 -0.13 -18.87 -18.53
CA ALA A 619 -0.75 -17.66 -18.03
C ALA A 619 -1.59 -16.95 -19.11
N GLU A 620 -1.02 -16.70 -20.30
CA GLU A 620 -1.75 -16.12 -21.45
C GLU A 620 -3.03 -16.93 -21.77
N ARG A 621 -2.90 -18.26 -21.79
CA ARG A 621 -3.97 -19.19 -22.17
C ARG A 621 -5.08 -19.28 -21.13
N HIS A 622 -4.74 -19.35 -19.85
CA HIS A 622 -5.73 -19.44 -18.77
C HIS A 622 -6.39 -18.08 -18.51
N LEU A 623 -5.70 -16.96 -18.69
CA LEU A 623 -6.31 -15.62 -18.68
C LEU A 623 -7.32 -15.47 -19.84
N GLN A 624 -6.95 -15.85 -21.08
CA GLN A 624 -7.85 -15.82 -22.22
C GLN A 624 -9.12 -16.68 -22.00
N ASP A 625 -8.98 -17.85 -21.38
CA ASP A 625 -10.13 -18.72 -21.04
C ASP A 625 -10.99 -18.09 -19.93
N ALA A 626 -10.38 -17.44 -18.92
CA ALA A 626 -11.10 -16.73 -17.87
C ALA A 626 -11.90 -15.52 -18.40
N ILE A 627 -11.29 -14.68 -19.24
CA ILE A 627 -11.96 -13.55 -19.91
C ILE A 627 -13.11 -14.08 -20.79
N ALA A 628 -12.88 -15.16 -21.55
CA ALA A 628 -13.93 -15.78 -22.37
C ALA A 628 -15.11 -16.37 -21.57
N LEU A 629 -14.94 -16.65 -20.26
CA LEU A 629 -16.05 -17.00 -19.37
C LEU A 629 -16.80 -15.77 -18.86
N GLN A 630 -16.10 -14.67 -18.58
CA GLN A 630 -16.68 -13.40 -18.13
C GLN A 630 -17.49 -12.72 -19.25
N ASP A 631 -16.96 -12.69 -20.47
CA ASP A 631 -17.58 -12.16 -21.70
C ASP A 631 -18.95 -12.76 -22.05
N ARG A 632 -19.34 -13.86 -21.39
CA ARG A 632 -20.66 -14.47 -21.52
C ARG A 632 -21.76 -13.62 -20.88
N PHE A 633 -21.42 -12.64 -20.03
CA PHE A 633 -22.35 -11.88 -19.21
C PHE A 633 -22.09 -10.36 -19.28
N GLU A 634 -23.16 -9.58 -19.44
CA GLU A 634 -23.06 -8.10 -19.56
C GLU A 634 -22.50 -7.44 -18.28
N ASP A 635 -22.67 -8.08 -17.12
CA ASP A 635 -22.17 -7.61 -15.82
C ASP A 635 -20.76 -8.10 -15.46
N GLY A 636 -20.11 -8.91 -16.31
CA GLY A 636 -18.73 -9.37 -16.09
C GLY A 636 -18.58 -10.49 -15.05
N ARG A 637 -19.68 -11.06 -14.52
CA ARG A 637 -19.64 -12.26 -13.67
C ARG A 637 -18.97 -13.41 -14.41
N THR A 638 -18.33 -14.34 -13.70
CA THR A 638 -17.58 -15.44 -14.32
C THR A 638 -18.42 -16.70 -14.51
N TYR A 639 -19.28 -17.05 -13.55
CA TYR A 639 -19.96 -18.35 -13.51
C TYR A 639 -21.45 -18.28 -13.84
N LEU A 640 -21.92 -19.29 -14.59
CA LEU A 640 -23.33 -19.44 -14.93
C LEU A 640 -24.19 -19.88 -13.73
N ASP A 641 -23.78 -20.96 -13.07
CA ASP A 641 -24.43 -21.52 -11.89
C ASP A 641 -23.52 -22.53 -11.15
N ASN A 642 -24.06 -23.17 -10.11
CA ASN A 642 -23.39 -24.17 -9.28
C ASN A 642 -22.88 -25.43 -10.03
N SER A 643 -23.10 -25.57 -11.34
CA SER A 643 -22.52 -26.66 -12.15
C SER A 643 -21.10 -26.36 -12.65
N GLU A 644 -20.74 -25.09 -12.78
CA GLU A 644 -19.39 -24.66 -13.18
C GLU A 644 -18.48 -24.49 -11.96
N SER A 645 -18.98 -23.77 -10.94
CA SER A 645 -18.39 -23.65 -9.60
C SER A 645 -19.50 -23.67 -8.55
N ASN A 646 -19.45 -24.63 -7.62
CA ASN A 646 -20.43 -24.79 -6.56
C ASN A 646 -20.10 -23.99 -5.28
N TYR A 647 -18.92 -23.36 -5.22
CA TYR A 647 -18.52 -22.50 -4.12
C TYR A 647 -19.48 -21.30 -3.99
N GLY A 648 -19.82 -20.95 -2.74
CA GLY A 648 -20.88 -19.99 -2.46
C GLY A 648 -20.46 -18.52 -2.56
N LEU A 649 -19.15 -18.22 -2.52
CA LEU A 649 -18.54 -16.90 -2.72
C LEU A 649 -17.67 -16.88 -3.99
N ARG A 650 -18.15 -17.53 -5.05
CA ARG A 650 -17.34 -17.81 -6.25
C ARG A 650 -17.00 -16.57 -7.05
N GLU A 651 -17.88 -15.57 -7.12
CA GLU A 651 -17.61 -14.34 -7.86
C GLU A 651 -16.68 -13.43 -7.06
N GLU A 652 -16.88 -13.36 -5.74
CA GLU A 652 -16.06 -12.60 -4.80
C GLU A 652 -14.63 -13.17 -4.74
N ARG A 653 -14.46 -14.50 -4.62
CA ARG A 653 -13.13 -15.13 -4.69
C ARG A 653 -12.48 -14.96 -6.06
N THR A 654 -13.24 -15.09 -7.15
CA THR A 654 -12.70 -14.87 -8.50
C THR A 654 -12.29 -13.42 -8.73
N ALA A 655 -13.01 -12.43 -8.21
CA ALA A 655 -12.61 -11.03 -8.27
C ALA A 655 -11.37 -10.74 -7.42
N GLN A 656 -11.30 -11.27 -6.19
CA GLN A 656 -10.10 -11.16 -5.35
C GLN A 656 -8.88 -11.75 -6.05
N ILE A 657 -9.00 -12.95 -6.63
CA ILE A 657 -7.93 -13.59 -7.41
C ILE A 657 -7.53 -12.69 -8.59
N ALA A 658 -8.49 -12.23 -9.40
CA ALA A 658 -8.21 -11.41 -10.57
C ALA A 658 -7.41 -10.15 -10.24
N ALA A 659 -7.80 -9.45 -9.16
CA ALA A 659 -7.11 -8.28 -8.68
C ALA A 659 -5.69 -8.58 -8.18
N HIS A 660 -5.46 -9.69 -7.46
CA HIS A 660 -4.11 -10.07 -7.02
C HIS A 660 -3.23 -10.51 -8.20
N THR A 661 -3.78 -11.23 -9.20
CA THR A 661 -3.09 -11.55 -10.46
C THR A 661 -2.63 -10.28 -11.18
N PHE A 662 -3.49 -9.28 -11.27
CA PHE A 662 -3.14 -7.98 -11.85
C PHE A 662 -2.11 -7.23 -11.00
N LEU A 663 -2.27 -7.18 -9.67
CA LEU A 663 -1.30 -6.53 -8.76
C LEU A 663 0.10 -7.15 -8.87
N THR A 664 0.19 -8.48 -8.96
CA THR A 664 1.44 -9.19 -9.22
C THR A 664 2.13 -8.66 -10.47
N ARG A 665 1.40 -8.50 -11.58
CA ARG A 665 1.96 -7.93 -12.83
C ARG A 665 2.25 -6.43 -12.75
N PHE A 666 1.42 -5.65 -12.08
CA PHE A 666 1.60 -4.21 -11.90
C PHE A 666 2.93 -3.89 -11.19
N LEU A 667 3.21 -4.58 -10.09
CA LEU A 667 4.44 -4.38 -9.30
C LEU A 667 5.69 -4.96 -9.99
N ASN A 668 5.53 -5.96 -10.86
CA ASN A 668 6.63 -6.82 -11.32
C ASN A 668 6.65 -7.04 -12.85
N ALA A 669 6.39 -6.00 -13.64
CA ALA A 669 6.56 -6.09 -15.09
C ALA A 669 8.02 -6.01 -15.55
N GLY A 670 8.92 -5.53 -14.69
CA GLY A 670 10.38 -5.54 -14.88
C GLY A 670 11.05 -6.78 -14.28
N GLN A 671 12.35 -6.68 -14.02
CA GLN A 671 13.07 -7.66 -13.21
C GLN A 671 12.54 -7.61 -11.77
N VAL A 672 12.31 -8.78 -11.17
CA VAL A 672 12.01 -8.89 -9.74
C VAL A 672 13.29 -9.19 -8.98
N CYS A 673 13.39 -8.60 -7.80
CA CYS A 673 14.42 -8.92 -6.83
C CYS A 673 13.77 -9.54 -5.58
N THR A 674 14.44 -10.51 -5.00
CA THR A 674 14.13 -11.13 -3.71
C THR A 674 15.26 -10.86 -2.74
N THR A 675 15.01 -11.08 -1.44
CA THR A 675 16.03 -10.96 -0.40
C THR A 675 16.04 -12.19 0.51
N ASP A 676 17.24 -12.67 0.83
CA ASP A 676 17.51 -13.71 1.82
C ASP A 676 17.92 -13.11 3.19
N ARG A 677 17.74 -11.79 3.39
CA ARG A 677 18.12 -11.12 4.64
C ARG A 677 17.42 -11.71 5.87
N PRO A 678 18.08 -11.72 7.05
CA PRO A 678 17.42 -12.05 8.31
C PRO A 678 16.32 -11.03 8.66
N TYR A 679 15.04 -11.42 8.57
CA TYR A 679 13.90 -10.57 8.94
C TYR A 679 13.73 -10.39 10.48
N THR A 680 14.84 -10.35 11.22
CA THR A 680 14.90 -10.07 12.67
C THR A 680 15.62 -8.76 13.01
N SER A 681 15.96 -7.96 12.00
CA SER A 681 16.47 -6.59 12.18
C SER A 681 15.36 -5.55 12.07
N ASP A 682 15.56 -4.43 12.76
CA ASP A 682 14.69 -3.24 12.71
C ASP A 682 14.98 -2.38 11.45
N THR A 683 15.70 -2.93 10.45
CA THR A 683 16.21 -2.18 9.29
C THR A 683 15.22 -2.27 8.13
N ASP A 684 14.38 -1.26 7.96
CA ASP A 684 13.38 -1.23 6.87
C ASP A 684 13.94 -0.76 5.51
N ASP A 685 15.08 -0.07 5.46
CA ASP A 685 15.71 0.34 4.19
C ASP A 685 16.30 -0.86 3.45
N ALA A 686 15.93 -1.02 2.17
CA ALA A 686 16.31 -2.18 1.38
C ALA A 686 17.83 -2.29 1.16
N LEU A 687 18.55 -1.18 0.95
CA LEU A 687 20.01 -1.23 0.74
C LEU A 687 20.73 -1.57 2.05
N LEU A 688 20.37 -0.89 3.14
CA LEU A 688 20.96 -1.16 4.45
C LEU A 688 20.66 -2.57 4.95
N GLY A 689 19.48 -3.11 4.63
CA GLY A 689 19.07 -4.49 4.96
C GLY A 689 19.97 -5.55 4.31
N GLU A 690 20.23 -5.46 3.00
CA GLU A 690 21.16 -6.38 2.32
C GLU A 690 22.59 -6.27 2.87
N LEU A 691 23.01 -5.07 3.30
CA LEU A 691 24.33 -4.85 3.89
C LEU A 691 24.48 -5.46 5.29
N GLU A 692 23.41 -5.93 5.94
CA GLU A 692 23.51 -6.70 7.18
C GLU A 692 24.19 -8.06 6.94
N ILE A 693 23.90 -8.71 5.81
CA ILE A 693 24.58 -9.94 5.38
C ILE A 693 26.08 -9.69 5.21
N VAL A 694 26.47 -8.52 4.69
CA VAL A 694 27.90 -8.12 4.60
C VAL A 694 28.53 -8.03 5.99
N ARG A 695 27.84 -7.46 6.98
CA ARG A 695 28.34 -7.40 8.36
C ARG A 695 28.45 -8.78 9.02
N GLU A 696 27.55 -9.72 8.71
CA GLU A 696 27.62 -11.11 9.16
C GLU A 696 28.83 -11.84 8.55
N LEU A 697 29.05 -11.68 7.24
CA LEU A 697 30.23 -12.21 6.55
C LEU A 697 31.53 -11.62 7.13
N MET A 698 31.53 -10.33 7.50
CA MET A 698 32.65 -9.68 8.21
C MET A 698 32.86 -10.15 9.67
N ALA A 699 31.93 -10.91 10.24
CA ALA A 699 32.06 -11.53 11.56
C ALA A 699 32.60 -12.99 11.50
N THR A 700 32.84 -13.52 10.30
CA THR A 700 33.32 -14.90 10.10
C THR A 700 34.82 -15.06 10.42
N PRO A 701 35.28 -16.27 10.81
CA PRO A 701 36.72 -16.57 10.91
C PRO A 701 37.47 -16.35 9.59
N GLU A 702 36.80 -16.61 8.46
CA GLU A 702 37.33 -16.41 7.10
C GLU A 702 37.65 -14.94 6.81
N TRP A 703 36.87 -14.00 7.37
CA TRP A 703 37.18 -12.57 7.35
C TRP A 703 38.42 -12.24 8.19
N GLU A 704 38.54 -12.80 9.41
CA GLU A 704 39.71 -12.56 10.29
C GLU A 704 41.05 -12.98 9.66
N GLU A 705 41.06 -13.88 8.68
CA GLU A 705 42.26 -14.32 7.95
C GLU A 705 42.74 -13.34 6.86
N LEU A 706 41.95 -12.32 6.50
CA LEU A 706 42.32 -11.30 5.50
C LEU A 706 43.46 -10.36 5.97
N PRO A 707 44.15 -9.68 5.04
CA PRO A 707 45.08 -8.60 5.40
C PRO A 707 44.34 -7.45 6.11
N ALA A 708 44.91 -6.95 7.21
CA ALA A 708 44.28 -5.90 8.02
C ALA A 708 44.01 -4.60 7.25
N ASP A 709 44.85 -4.27 6.27
CA ASP A 709 44.66 -3.14 5.36
C ASP A 709 43.44 -3.30 4.44
N VAL A 710 43.12 -4.53 4.03
CA VAL A 710 41.89 -4.84 3.28
C VAL A 710 40.66 -4.79 4.19
N GLN A 711 40.77 -5.35 5.40
CA GLN A 711 39.69 -5.29 6.41
C GLN A 711 39.33 -3.84 6.75
N ASP A 712 40.33 -3.00 7.07
CA ASP A 712 40.14 -1.60 7.42
C ASP A 712 39.53 -0.79 6.26
N ALA A 713 39.98 -1.02 5.01
CA ALA A 713 39.49 -0.30 3.84
C ALA A 713 38.02 -0.63 3.50
N VAL A 714 37.67 -1.92 3.46
CA VAL A 714 36.29 -2.36 3.17
C VAL A 714 35.34 -1.97 4.31
N ALA A 715 35.77 -2.07 5.58
CA ALA A 715 34.96 -1.64 6.71
C ALA A 715 34.71 -0.12 6.72
N ALA A 716 35.70 0.69 6.31
CA ALA A 716 35.52 2.13 6.16
C ALA A 716 34.56 2.47 5.01
N ALA A 717 34.74 1.86 3.83
CA ALA A 717 33.86 2.09 2.68
C ALA A 717 32.40 1.66 2.94
N LEU A 718 32.20 0.59 3.70
CA LEU A 718 30.86 0.16 4.15
C LEU A 718 30.24 1.20 5.10
N ALA A 719 30.99 1.68 6.10
CA ALA A 719 30.49 2.71 7.03
C ALA A 719 30.18 4.05 6.33
N ASP A 720 30.96 4.43 5.32
CA ASP A 720 30.70 5.61 4.49
C ASP A 720 29.41 5.44 3.66
N LEU A 721 29.14 4.23 3.12
CA LEU A 721 27.90 3.91 2.41
C LEU A 721 26.68 3.94 3.35
N GLU A 722 26.79 3.35 4.52
CA GLU A 722 25.74 3.38 5.55
C GLU A 722 25.40 4.83 5.97
N SER A 723 26.42 5.67 6.15
CA SER A 723 26.24 7.10 6.46
C SER A 723 25.62 7.87 5.29
N ALA A 724 26.04 7.59 4.05
CA ALA A 724 25.51 8.24 2.85
C ALA A 724 24.04 7.88 2.63
N ARG A 725 23.62 6.64 2.91
CA ARG A 725 22.22 6.21 2.79
C ARG A 725 21.32 6.78 3.88
N THR A 726 21.88 7.07 5.06
CA THR A 726 21.15 7.65 6.20
C THR A 726 20.95 9.16 6.08
N ASP A 727 22.00 9.91 5.72
CA ASP A 727 22.03 11.38 5.80
C ASP A 727 22.33 12.10 4.46
N GLY A 728 22.63 11.35 3.39
CA GLY A 728 23.12 11.88 2.11
C GLY A 728 22.09 11.92 0.97
N THR A 729 22.58 12.23 -0.23
CA THR A 729 21.81 12.17 -1.49
C THR A 729 22.08 10.86 -2.24
N ASP A 730 21.24 10.51 -3.22
CA ASP A 730 21.51 9.35 -4.08
C ASP A 730 22.88 9.41 -4.80
N GLU A 731 23.39 10.62 -5.09
CA GLU A 731 24.72 10.81 -5.67
C GLU A 731 25.83 10.46 -4.65
N ASP A 732 25.62 10.77 -3.37
CA ASP A 732 26.52 10.35 -2.28
C ASP A 732 26.47 8.83 -2.08
N VAL A 733 25.28 8.23 -2.07
CA VAL A 733 25.08 6.76 -1.95
C VAL A 733 25.75 6.03 -3.12
N GLN A 734 25.52 6.46 -4.36
CA GLN A 734 26.19 5.89 -5.52
C GLN A 734 27.72 6.04 -5.40
N THR A 735 28.22 7.19 -4.92
CA THR A 735 29.67 7.42 -4.78
C THR A 735 30.28 6.47 -3.74
N ALA A 736 29.66 6.32 -2.57
CA ALA A 736 30.13 5.41 -1.53
C ALA A 736 30.04 3.94 -1.96
N LEU A 737 28.97 3.56 -2.69
CA LEU A 737 28.80 2.20 -3.23
C LEU A 737 29.88 1.85 -4.26
N ARG A 738 30.23 2.80 -5.16
CA ARG A 738 31.36 2.64 -6.08
C ARG A 738 32.68 2.45 -5.32
N SER A 739 32.89 3.21 -4.25
CA SER A 739 34.07 3.04 -3.39
C SER A 739 34.14 1.65 -2.76
N LEU A 740 33.03 1.15 -2.19
CA LEU A 740 32.95 -0.19 -1.61
C LEU A 740 33.26 -1.28 -2.66
N GLN A 741 32.63 -1.23 -3.84
CA GLN A 741 32.92 -2.16 -4.95
C GLN A 741 34.40 -2.16 -5.33
N LEU A 742 35.04 -0.99 -5.43
CA LEU A 742 36.45 -0.88 -5.85
C LEU A 742 37.45 -1.33 -4.78
N GLU A 743 37.12 -1.24 -3.50
CA GLU A 743 37.94 -1.78 -2.41
C GLU A 743 37.76 -3.31 -2.28
N LEU A 744 36.56 -3.84 -2.48
CA LEU A 744 36.33 -5.29 -2.58
C LEU A 744 37.12 -5.92 -3.73
N VAL A 745 37.11 -5.29 -4.92
CA VAL A 745 37.93 -5.73 -6.06
C VAL A 745 39.44 -5.63 -5.76
N ALA A 746 39.87 -4.61 -5.01
CA ALA A 746 41.28 -4.45 -4.62
C ALA A 746 41.75 -5.49 -3.58
N GLY A 747 40.86 -5.97 -2.71
CA GLY A 747 41.13 -7.05 -1.76
C GLY A 747 41.38 -8.42 -2.43
N GLY A 748 40.90 -8.60 -3.66
CA GLY A 748 41.12 -9.79 -4.49
C GLY A 748 40.21 -10.97 -4.18
N ASP A 749 40.51 -12.13 -4.79
CA ASP A 749 39.60 -13.28 -4.87
C ASP A 749 39.63 -14.21 -3.65
N ALA A 750 39.59 -13.63 -2.45
CA ALA A 750 39.26 -14.41 -1.24
C ALA A 750 37.80 -14.87 -1.29
N GLY A 751 37.48 -16.02 -0.69
CA GLY A 751 36.12 -16.58 -0.70
C GLY A 751 35.09 -15.60 -0.13
N VAL A 752 35.31 -15.15 1.10
CA VAL A 752 34.44 -14.18 1.79
C VAL A 752 34.32 -12.83 1.06
N LEU A 753 35.39 -12.34 0.41
CA LEU A 753 35.31 -11.11 -0.41
C LEU A 753 34.53 -11.33 -1.71
N THR A 754 34.49 -12.55 -2.23
CA THR A 754 33.69 -12.89 -3.42
C THR A 754 32.21 -13.01 -3.06
N GLU A 755 31.92 -13.57 -1.89
CA GLU A 755 30.57 -13.65 -1.31
C GLU A 755 30.01 -12.25 -0.99
N ILE A 756 30.81 -11.39 -0.34
CA ILE A 756 30.44 -9.98 -0.10
C ILE A 756 30.22 -9.22 -1.42
N ARG A 757 31.05 -9.45 -2.47
CA ARG A 757 30.82 -8.84 -3.79
C ARG A 757 29.48 -9.25 -4.39
N THR A 758 29.09 -10.52 -4.29
CA THR A 758 27.78 -11.01 -4.76
C THR A 758 26.64 -10.30 -4.04
N VAL A 759 26.68 -10.24 -2.69
CA VAL A 759 25.66 -9.53 -1.88
C VAL A 759 25.58 -8.05 -2.26
N VAL A 760 26.71 -7.36 -2.35
CA VAL A 760 26.76 -5.93 -2.73
C VAL A 760 26.26 -5.70 -4.15
N ALA A 761 26.50 -6.64 -5.08
CA ALA A 761 25.98 -6.56 -6.45
C ALA A 761 24.46 -6.76 -6.52
N GLN A 762 23.92 -7.73 -5.78
CA GLN A 762 22.47 -7.96 -5.68
C GLN A 762 21.79 -6.75 -5.04
N ALA A 763 22.30 -6.27 -3.91
CA ALA A 763 21.85 -5.05 -3.25
C ALA A 763 21.85 -3.85 -4.23
N GLN A 764 22.96 -3.66 -4.96
CA GLN A 764 23.07 -2.60 -5.96
C GLN A 764 22.01 -2.73 -7.05
N GLN A 765 21.92 -3.89 -7.72
CA GLN A 765 20.98 -4.12 -8.82
C GLN A 765 19.52 -3.90 -8.42
N CYS A 766 19.20 -4.14 -7.14
CA CYS A 766 17.84 -4.20 -6.64
C CYS A 766 17.41 -3.02 -5.76
N THR A 767 18.30 -2.06 -5.46
CA THR A 767 17.98 -0.91 -4.59
C THR A 767 18.43 0.43 -5.14
N ILE A 768 19.39 0.47 -6.07
CA ILE A 768 19.93 1.72 -6.61
C ILE A 768 20.46 1.57 -8.04
N ASP A 769 19.90 2.36 -8.97
CA ASP A 769 20.48 2.47 -10.31
C ASP A 769 21.91 3.04 -10.19
N LEU A 770 22.88 2.28 -10.72
CA LEU A 770 24.29 2.62 -10.67
C LEU A 770 24.86 2.72 -12.10
N PRO A 771 24.76 3.90 -12.74
CA PRO A 771 25.28 4.10 -14.09
C PRO A 771 26.78 3.78 -14.17
N ILE A 772 27.17 3.19 -15.30
CA ILE A 772 28.57 2.86 -15.61
C ILE A 772 29.47 4.10 -15.46
N ALA A 773 30.51 3.98 -14.63
CA ALA A 773 31.40 5.08 -14.30
C ALA A 773 32.86 4.62 -14.19
N ILE A 774 33.78 5.49 -14.61
CA ILE A 774 35.22 5.33 -14.37
C ILE A 774 35.59 6.11 -13.12
N THR A 775 36.28 5.46 -12.21
CA THR A 775 36.97 6.10 -11.08
C THR A 775 38.45 6.21 -11.41
N ALA A 776 38.95 7.45 -11.45
CA ALA A 776 40.33 7.78 -11.79
C ALA A 776 40.83 8.95 -10.93
N PRO A 777 42.15 9.10 -10.70
CA PRO A 777 42.68 10.29 -10.06
C PRO A 777 42.47 11.53 -10.96
N GLY A 778 42.08 12.66 -10.38
CA GLY A 778 41.86 13.91 -11.13
C GLY A 778 43.15 14.55 -11.67
N GLU A 779 44.28 14.29 -11.01
CA GLU A 779 45.62 14.77 -11.36
C GLU A 779 46.64 13.61 -11.24
N ALA A 780 47.61 13.53 -12.16
CA ALA A 780 48.69 12.53 -12.17
C ALA A 780 49.93 13.02 -12.94
N ASP A 781 51.14 12.52 -12.64
CA ASP A 781 52.36 12.89 -13.37
C ASP A 781 52.56 12.05 -14.66
N ALA A 782 53.14 12.66 -15.70
CA ALA A 782 53.40 12.00 -16.98
C ALA A 782 54.41 10.83 -16.86
N GLY A 783 53.90 9.60 -16.87
CA GLY A 783 54.69 8.39 -16.68
C GLY A 783 54.37 7.61 -15.41
N ASP A 784 53.43 8.11 -14.59
CA ASP A 784 52.88 7.38 -13.46
C ASP A 784 52.13 6.11 -13.88
N GLU A 785 52.05 5.16 -12.96
CA GLU A 785 51.18 4.00 -13.04
C GLU A 785 49.97 4.25 -12.14
N ILE A 786 48.85 4.68 -12.73
CA ILE A 786 47.64 5.05 -12.01
C ILE A 786 46.67 3.88 -11.90
N SER A 787 45.85 3.86 -10.85
CA SER A 787 44.75 2.89 -10.72
C SER A 787 43.49 3.44 -11.40
N ILE A 788 42.90 2.64 -12.30
CA ILE A 788 41.61 2.91 -12.93
C ILE A 788 40.61 1.90 -12.40
N GLY A 789 39.53 2.39 -11.80
CA GLY A 789 38.34 1.62 -11.45
C GLY A 789 37.24 1.76 -12.49
N LEU A 790 36.46 0.71 -12.67
CA LEU A 790 35.20 0.71 -13.40
C LEU A 790 34.13 0.09 -12.49
N THR A 791 32.94 0.68 -12.48
CA THR A 791 31.77 0.22 -11.69
C THR A 791 30.50 0.40 -12.52
N GLY A 792 29.49 -0.45 -12.32
CA GLY A 792 28.27 -0.45 -13.14
C GLY A 792 28.51 -0.93 -14.58
N GLY A 793 29.59 -1.67 -14.83
CA GLY A 793 29.84 -2.32 -16.11
C GLY A 793 29.03 -3.61 -16.29
N GLU A 794 29.05 -4.14 -17.51
CA GLU A 794 28.54 -5.48 -17.80
C GLU A 794 29.31 -6.53 -16.98
N PRO A 795 28.65 -7.54 -16.37
CA PRO A 795 29.33 -8.62 -15.66
C PRO A 795 30.33 -9.40 -16.53
N ASP A 796 31.41 -9.90 -15.90
CA ASP A 796 32.43 -10.79 -16.49
C ASP A 796 33.00 -10.34 -17.87
N THR A 797 33.09 -9.03 -18.10
CA THR A 797 33.33 -8.43 -19.42
C THR A 797 34.70 -7.75 -19.52
N GLU A 798 35.39 -7.92 -20.65
CA GLU A 798 36.67 -7.25 -20.93
C GLU A 798 36.45 -5.87 -21.56
N TYR A 799 36.82 -4.82 -20.83
CA TYR A 799 36.86 -3.44 -21.27
C TYR A 799 38.26 -3.05 -21.73
N ARG A 800 38.34 -2.33 -22.85
CA ARG A 800 39.59 -1.73 -23.34
C ARG A 800 39.75 -0.35 -22.74
N LEU A 801 40.88 -0.09 -22.09
CA LEU A 801 41.23 1.22 -21.53
C LEU A 801 42.00 2.02 -22.58
N LEU A 802 41.33 3.06 -23.07
CA LEU A 802 41.79 3.98 -24.11
C LEU A 802 42.14 5.33 -23.47
N VAL A 803 43.27 5.94 -23.85
CA VAL A 803 43.61 7.33 -23.49
C VAL A 803 43.70 8.14 -24.77
N ASP A 804 42.87 9.18 -24.91
CA ASP A 804 42.67 9.95 -26.15
C ASP A 804 42.41 9.07 -27.41
N GLY A 805 41.87 7.86 -27.19
CA GLY A 805 41.58 6.86 -28.24
C GLY A 805 42.72 5.88 -28.56
N GLU A 806 43.86 5.92 -27.87
CA GLU A 806 44.91 4.89 -27.95
C GLU A 806 44.76 3.85 -26.83
N GLU A 807 44.72 2.56 -27.17
CA GLU A 807 44.56 1.45 -26.23
C GLU A 807 45.87 1.20 -25.47
N LEU A 808 45.83 1.35 -24.14
CA LEU A 808 47.01 1.23 -23.27
C LEU A 808 46.92 0.02 -22.31
N ALA A 809 45.71 -0.41 -21.94
CA ALA A 809 45.48 -1.55 -21.05
C ALA A 809 44.10 -2.19 -21.30
N THR A 810 43.84 -3.33 -20.66
CA THR A 810 42.49 -3.91 -20.51
C THR A 810 42.13 -4.04 -19.03
N LEU A 811 40.84 -4.04 -18.75
CA LEU A 811 40.23 -4.23 -17.43
C LEU A 811 39.12 -5.25 -17.60
N THR A 812 39.03 -6.23 -16.70
CA THR A 812 37.93 -7.20 -16.68
C THR A 812 37.07 -6.93 -15.47
N THR A 813 35.75 -6.82 -15.67
CA THR A 813 34.77 -6.74 -14.57
C THR A 813 34.53 -8.12 -13.96
N GLY A 814 34.16 -8.18 -12.69
CA GLY A 814 33.62 -9.38 -12.06
C GLY A 814 32.13 -9.58 -12.36
N ALA A 815 31.52 -10.55 -11.70
CA ALA A 815 30.07 -10.76 -11.72
C ALA A 815 29.27 -9.57 -11.17
N ASP A 816 29.91 -8.71 -10.36
CA ASP A 816 29.40 -7.47 -9.79
C ASP A 816 29.47 -6.25 -10.73
N GLY A 817 29.93 -6.44 -11.98
CA GLY A 817 30.12 -5.34 -12.93
C GLY A 817 31.23 -4.36 -12.55
N ALA A 818 32.00 -4.67 -11.49
CA ALA A 818 33.10 -3.84 -11.01
C ALA A 818 34.45 -4.43 -11.41
N GLY A 819 35.45 -3.58 -11.66
CA GLY A 819 36.79 -4.01 -12.03
C GLY A 819 37.83 -2.93 -11.79
N ARG A 820 39.10 -3.33 -11.67
CA ARG A 820 40.20 -2.41 -11.38
C ARG A 820 41.45 -2.85 -12.13
N ALA A 821 42.15 -1.89 -12.74
CA ALA A 821 43.39 -2.13 -13.47
C ALA A 821 44.43 -1.04 -13.20
N MET A 822 45.71 -1.38 -13.39
CA MET A 822 46.79 -0.40 -13.40
C MET A 822 47.04 0.08 -14.83
N LEU A 823 47.11 1.39 -15.01
CA LEU A 823 47.28 2.06 -16.29
C LEU A 823 48.56 2.91 -16.26
N ALA A 824 49.56 2.54 -17.06
CA ALA A 824 50.79 3.31 -17.21
C ALA A 824 50.57 4.49 -18.17
N LEU A 825 50.66 5.72 -17.65
CA LEU A 825 50.47 6.94 -18.43
C LEU A 825 51.64 7.19 -19.40
N PRO A 826 51.40 7.77 -20.60
CA PRO A 826 52.48 8.10 -21.51
C PRO A 826 53.41 9.19 -20.94
N THR A 827 54.72 8.92 -20.88
CA THR A 827 55.78 9.84 -20.39
C THR A 827 55.95 11.16 -21.16
N GLY A 828 55.08 11.43 -22.14
CA GLY A 828 55.03 12.66 -22.92
C GLY A 828 53.62 13.24 -23.07
N ALA A 829 52.64 12.71 -22.34
CA ALA A 829 51.32 13.35 -22.20
C ALA A 829 51.45 14.57 -21.26
N ALA A 830 50.66 15.61 -21.52
CA ALA A 830 50.58 16.81 -20.68
C ALA A 830 49.30 17.58 -20.98
N GLY A 831 48.58 17.99 -19.93
CA GLY A 831 47.23 18.55 -20.00
C GLY A 831 46.15 17.49 -19.77
N THR A 832 44.89 17.91 -19.90
CA THR A 832 43.72 17.04 -19.71
C THR A 832 43.62 16.02 -20.85
N VAL A 833 43.52 14.74 -20.49
CA VAL A 833 43.27 13.60 -21.39
C VAL A 833 41.95 12.93 -21.03
N THR A 834 41.29 12.31 -22.01
CA THR A 834 40.10 11.49 -21.76
C THR A 834 40.50 10.03 -21.64
N VAL A 835 40.20 9.41 -20.50
CA VAL A 835 40.27 7.96 -20.31
C VAL A 835 38.89 7.36 -20.59
N ARG A 836 38.83 6.37 -21.48
CA ARG A 836 37.60 5.66 -21.88
C ARG A 836 37.76 4.17 -21.62
N ALA A 837 36.77 3.56 -20.99
CA ALA A 837 36.61 2.12 -20.86
C ALA A 837 35.55 1.68 -21.88
N ASP A 838 35.90 0.78 -22.81
CA ASP A 838 35.06 0.46 -23.96
C ASP A 838 34.93 -1.05 -24.23
N ALA A 839 33.70 -1.55 -24.05
CA ALA A 839 33.25 -2.89 -24.43
C ALA A 839 32.20 -2.86 -25.58
N GLY A 840 32.16 -1.77 -26.37
CA GLY A 840 31.20 -1.60 -27.47
C GLY A 840 29.98 -0.77 -27.08
N GLU A 841 28.85 -1.43 -26.81
CA GLU A 841 27.60 -0.73 -26.44
C GLU A 841 27.63 -0.25 -24.98
N SER A 842 28.38 -0.92 -24.11
CA SER A 842 28.72 -0.48 -22.76
C SER A 842 30.08 0.23 -22.74
N TRP A 843 30.11 1.49 -22.29
CA TRP A 843 31.32 2.31 -22.17
C TRP A 843 31.13 3.47 -21.18
N ALA A 844 32.23 3.95 -20.61
CA ALA A 844 32.29 5.16 -19.77
C ALA A 844 33.55 5.99 -20.10
N GLU A 845 33.52 7.27 -19.71
CA GLU A 845 34.63 8.23 -19.89
C GLU A 845 34.87 9.05 -18.62
N ALA A 846 36.13 9.39 -18.36
CA ALA A 846 36.56 10.33 -17.32
C ALA A 846 37.72 11.20 -17.84
N GLU A 847 37.86 12.41 -17.30
CA GLU A 847 38.99 13.31 -17.60
C GLU A 847 40.05 13.22 -16.49
N ILE A 848 41.32 13.16 -16.89
CA ILE A 848 42.49 13.21 -16.00
C ILE A 848 43.39 14.36 -16.45
N THR A 849 43.83 15.20 -15.52
CA THR A 849 44.84 16.22 -15.80
C THR A 849 46.23 15.64 -15.61
N ILE A 850 47.00 15.51 -16.69
CA ILE A 850 48.38 14.99 -16.62
C ILE A 850 49.37 16.14 -16.53
N ASP A 851 50.12 16.20 -15.44
CA ASP A 851 51.21 17.16 -15.26
C ASP A 851 52.49 16.70 -15.94
N ALA A 852 53.21 17.66 -16.53
CA ALA A 852 54.45 17.39 -17.25
C ALA A 852 55.61 17.29 -16.26
N VAL A 853 56.21 16.11 -16.13
CA VAL A 853 57.42 15.87 -15.31
C VAL A 853 58.52 16.89 -15.63
N ASP A 854 58.81 17.80 -14.70
CA ASP A 854 59.88 18.80 -14.85
C ASP A 854 61.25 18.10 -14.86
N PRO A 855 62.02 18.16 -15.97
CA PRO A 855 63.29 17.47 -16.07
C PRO A 855 64.45 18.24 -15.40
N THR A 856 64.25 18.91 -14.25
CA THR A 856 65.32 19.64 -13.53
C THR A 856 65.29 19.65 -11.98
N ASP A 857 65.86 18.62 -11.33
CA ASP A 857 66.94 18.85 -10.33
C ASP A 857 67.84 17.61 -10.10
N PRO A 858 69.12 17.64 -10.55
CA PRO A 858 70.07 16.55 -10.34
C PRO A 858 71.23 16.90 -9.37
N THR A 859 71.00 17.08 -8.05
CA THR A 859 72.03 16.86 -7.01
C THR A 859 71.50 16.73 -5.56
N ASP A 860 71.60 15.55 -4.94
CA ASP A 860 72.40 15.31 -3.70
C ASP A 860 72.56 13.80 -3.38
N PRO A 861 73.78 13.23 -3.29
CA PRO A 861 73.97 11.81 -3.00
C PRO A 861 74.54 11.51 -1.59
N THR A 862 73.70 11.38 -0.56
CA THR A 862 74.06 10.65 0.68
C THR A 862 72.88 9.99 1.41
N ASP A 863 72.97 8.67 1.56
CA ASP A 863 72.54 7.88 2.72
C ASP A 863 73.82 7.15 3.20
N PRO A 864 74.19 7.08 4.51
CA PRO A 864 73.37 6.36 5.51
C PRO A 864 73.35 6.88 6.97
N GLY A 865 72.25 6.61 7.67
CA GLY A 865 72.30 6.17 9.07
C GLY A 865 71.41 6.89 10.11
N THR A 866 70.54 6.10 10.74
CA THR A 866 69.92 6.32 12.07
C THR A 866 70.93 6.43 13.21
N PRO A 867 70.56 6.87 14.45
CA PRO A 867 69.33 7.56 14.91
C PRO A 867 69.60 8.80 15.81
N THR A 868 68.53 9.54 16.22
CA THR A 868 68.16 9.97 17.61
C THR A 868 67.35 11.28 17.68
N ASP A 869 66.06 11.17 18.06
CA ASP A 869 65.40 11.76 19.27
C ASP A 869 66.19 12.79 20.13
N PRO A 870 65.52 13.73 20.86
CA PRO A 870 64.64 14.84 20.44
C PRO A 870 65.10 16.21 21.01
N THR A 871 64.44 17.34 20.67
CA THR A 871 64.04 18.40 21.64
C THR A 871 63.24 19.55 20.98
N ASP A 872 62.03 19.74 21.51
CA ASP A 872 61.19 20.95 21.57
C ASP A 872 61.91 22.16 22.24
N PRO A 873 61.44 23.45 22.25
CA PRO A 873 60.34 24.13 21.52
C PRO A 873 60.80 25.41 20.75
N THR A 874 59.79 26.20 20.33
CA THR A 874 59.79 27.66 20.02
C THR A 874 60.02 28.06 18.55
N GLY A 875 59.21 28.94 17.96
CA GLY A 875 57.98 29.55 18.50
C GLY A 875 57.41 30.64 17.58
N ASP A 876 56.21 31.12 17.96
CA ASP A 876 55.54 32.37 17.57
C ASP A 876 55.56 32.83 16.09
N GLY A 877 54.35 32.98 15.53
CA GLY A 877 54.01 34.25 14.88
C GLY A 877 53.46 34.16 13.44
N GLY A 878 52.15 34.35 13.32
CA GLY A 878 51.62 35.18 12.22
C GLY A 878 52.02 36.66 12.39
N PRO A 879 51.47 37.61 11.60
CA PRO A 879 50.11 37.54 11.06
C PRO A 879 49.91 38.12 9.63
N THR A 880 48.63 38.20 9.30
CA THR A 880 47.89 38.88 8.24
C THR A 880 48.37 40.26 7.72
N GLY A 881 47.86 40.62 6.54
CA GLY A 881 47.83 42.00 5.98
C GLY A 881 47.53 41.96 4.47
N ASP A 882 46.32 42.10 3.91
CA ASP A 882 45.18 43.04 4.09
C ASP A 882 45.08 44.08 2.95
N GLY A 883 43.85 44.41 2.54
CA GLY A 883 43.46 45.39 1.52
C GLY A 883 43.36 44.86 0.07
N GLY A 884 42.36 45.22 -0.74
CA GLY A 884 41.21 46.10 -0.51
C GLY A 884 40.59 46.57 -1.84
N ASP A 885 39.28 46.87 -1.86
CA ASP A 885 38.44 47.13 -3.05
C ASP A 885 38.78 48.41 -3.85
N VAL A 886 38.47 48.42 -5.16
CA VAL A 886 38.01 49.62 -5.91
C VAL A 886 37.10 49.23 -7.10
N ASP A 887 36.00 49.98 -7.29
CA ASP A 887 35.00 49.86 -8.38
C ASP A 887 35.46 50.31 -9.80
N GLY A 888 34.71 49.86 -10.84
CA GLY A 888 34.00 50.81 -11.72
C GLY A 888 34.20 50.78 -13.26
N ASP A 889 33.06 50.78 -14.00
CA ASP A 889 32.80 51.40 -15.34
C ASP A 889 33.57 50.85 -16.59
N GLY A 890 32.97 50.47 -17.74
CA GLY A 890 31.57 50.39 -18.20
C GLY A 890 31.38 50.49 -19.74
N THR A 891 30.12 50.56 -20.22
CA THR A 891 29.59 51.01 -21.56
C THR A 891 29.36 50.06 -22.76
N GLY A 892 28.16 50.18 -23.40
CA GLY A 892 27.81 49.84 -24.81
C GLY A 892 26.81 48.68 -25.04
N GLN A 893 25.47 48.88 -25.18
CA GLN A 893 24.67 49.23 -26.40
C GLN A 893 24.70 48.19 -27.54
N ASP A 894 23.61 47.72 -28.20
CA ASP A 894 22.14 47.99 -28.25
C ASP A 894 21.40 46.64 -28.56
N GLY A 895 20.07 46.43 -28.52
CA GLY A 895 18.92 47.32 -28.20
C GLY A 895 17.52 46.65 -28.36
N ASP A 896 16.49 47.36 -27.86
CA ASP A 896 15.03 47.37 -28.13
C ASP A 896 14.22 46.07 -28.43
N LEU A 897 13.25 45.66 -27.59
CA LEU A 897 11.85 46.15 -27.39
C LEU A 897 10.85 45.68 -28.51
N ALA A 898 9.58 45.31 -28.26
CA ALA A 898 8.73 45.35 -27.05
C ALA A 898 7.60 44.27 -27.04
N ASP A 899 6.91 44.21 -25.90
CA ASP A 899 5.72 43.44 -25.50
C ASP A 899 4.39 43.76 -26.26
N THR A 900 3.37 42.90 -26.03
CA THR A 900 1.91 43.15 -25.89
C THR A 900 0.93 42.35 -26.78
N GLY A 901 0.00 41.62 -26.12
CA GLY A 901 -1.45 41.80 -26.37
C GLY A 901 -2.25 40.76 -27.18
N THR A 902 -2.98 39.89 -26.45
CA THR A 902 -4.42 39.54 -26.64
C THR A 902 -5.05 39.25 -28.03
N SER A 903 -5.71 38.08 -28.12
CA SER A 903 -6.88 37.66 -28.96
C SER A 903 -7.83 38.78 -29.45
N PRO A 904 -8.62 38.64 -30.56
CA PRO A 904 -9.53 37.46 -30.78
C PRO A 904 -10.10 37.12 -32.20
N LEU A 905 -10.86 36.00 -32.24
CA LEU A 905 -12.16 35.76 -32.93
C LEU A 905 -12.34 35.62 -34.47
N VAL A 906 -13.35 34.78 -34.81
CA VAL A 906 -14.24 34.68 -36.00
C VAL A 906 -13.89 33.65 -37.10
N ALA A 907 -14.78 32.74 -37.58
CA ALA A 907 -16.02 32.07 -37.09
C ALA A 907 -16.55 31.10 -38.20
N VAL A 908 -17.77 30.54 -38.00
CA VAL A 908 -18.73 30.01 -39.02
C VAL A 908 -18.51 28.52 -39.40
N LEU A 909 -19.44 27.56 -39.22
CA LEU A 909 -20.88 27.60 -38.88
C LEU A 909 -21.33 26.34 -38.09
N ALA A 910 -22.23 26.50 -37.13
CA ALA A 910 -23.08 25.42 -36.62
C ALA A 910 -24.28 25.16 -37.58
N VAL A 911 -25.18 24.23 -37.20
CA VAL A 911 -26.44 23.86 -37.89
C VAL A 911 -26.29 22.84 -39.04
N LEU A 912 -26.39 21.54 -38.69
CA LEU A 912 -27.24 20.50 -39.35
C LEU A 912 -26.92 19.06 -38.86
N ALA A 913 -27.39 18.67 -37.66
CA ALA A 913 -27.49 17.24 -37.28
C ALA A 913 -28.53 16.91 -36.19
N SER A 914 -29.27 17.90 -35.67
CA SER A 914 -30.26 17.73 -34.58
C SER A 914 -31.57 17.05 -35.02
N LEU A 915 -31.50 15.99 -35.85
CA LEU A 915 -32.68 15.43 -36.53
C LEU A 915 -32.60 13.91 -36.86
N ALA A 916 -31.85 13.13 -36.07
CA ALA A 916 -31.97 11.67 -36.08
C ALA A 916 -31.51 11.06 -34.74
N LEU A 917 -32.44 10.90 -33.78
CA LEU A 917 -32.44 9.84 -32.74
C LEU A 917 -33.68 9.87 -31.82
N PHE A 918 -34.58 10.85 -31.97
CA PHE A 918 -35.96 10.81 -31.45
C PHE A 918 -36.87 9.73 -32.11
N GLY A 919 -36.27 8.62 -32.58
CA GLY A 919 -36.90 7.55 -33.35
C GLY A 919 -36.75 6.14 -32.77
N GLY A 920 -35.95 5.93 -31.72
CA GLY A 920 -35.80 4.61 -31.07
C GLY A 920 -36.87 4.30 -30.02
N SER A 921 -37.31 5.32 -29.28
CA SER A 921 -38.12 5.20 -28.04
C SER A 921 -39.57 4.73 -28.26
N CYS A 922 -40.01 4.50 -29.50
CA CYS A 922 -41.36 4.02 -29.84
C CYS A 922 -41.42 2.55 -30.28
N LEU A 923 -40.31 1.80 -30.30
CA LEU A 923 -40.28 0.41 -30.79
C LEU A 923 -40.17 -0.67 -29.69
N LEU A 924 -39.72 -0.32 -28.47
CA LEU A 924 -39.64 -1.28 -27.35
C LEU A 924 -40.94 -1.40 -26.54
N ILE A 925 -41.80 -0.36 -26.52
CA ILE A 925 -43.11 -0.39 -25.83
C ILE A 925 -44.13 -1.33 -26.55
N VAL A 926 -43.88 -1.72 -27.80
CA VAL A 926 -44.74 -2.65 -28.57
C VAL A 926 -44.28 -4.12 -28.45
N ARG A 927 -43.02 -4.40 -28.12
CA ARG A 927 -42.53 -5.79 -27.94
C ARG A 927 -42.85 -6.39 -26.56
N ARG A 928 -42.96 -5.57 -25.50
CA ARG A 928 -43.30 -6.02 -24.13
C ARG A 928 -44.78 -6.44 -23.93
N ARG A 929 -45.54 -6.68 -25.02
CA ARG A 929 -46.97 -7.09 -25.01
C ARG A 929 -47.32 -8.33 -25.85
N LEU A 930 -46.35 -9.10 -26.37
CA LEU A 930 -46.64 -10.25 -27.25
C LEU A 930 -46.13 -11.63 -26.82
N ASN A 931 -45.30 -11.77 -25.78
CA ASN A 931 -44.85 -13.10 -25.28
C ASN A 931 -45.29 -13.46 -23.85
N ALA A 932 -46.10 -12.62 -23.18
CA ALA A 932 -46.91 -13.08 -22.04
C ALA A 932 -48.09 -13.92 -22.58
N GLY A 933 -47.83 -15.17 -22.97
CA GLY A 933 -48.78 -15.91 -23.80
C GLY A 933 -48.46 -17.38 -24.12
N ARG A 934 -47.56 -18.04 -23.38
CA ARG A 934 -47.50 -19.51 -23.28
C ARG A 934 -46.69 -19.99 -22.09
#